data_AF-A0A356UFT8-F1
#
_entry.id   AF-A0A356UFT8-F1
#
_cell.length_a   1.000
_cell.length_b   1.000
_cell.length_c   1.000
_cell.angle_alpha   90.00
_cell.angle_beta   90.00
_cell.angle_gamma   90.00
#
_symmetry.space_group_name_H-M   'P 1'
#
loop_
_entity.id
_entity.type
_entity.pdbx_description
1 polymer ?
#
loop_
_entity_poly.entity_id
_entity_poly.type
_entity_poly.pdbx_seq_one_letter_code
_entity_poly.pdbx_strand_id
1 'polypeptide(L)'
;MGVVYKDVKQCVDEIIKTLEKDITFAMPLALGKPVIFVNELYRRAKEDSSIRLRIITALPLEIPGGKSDLEKRFLKDLIPRLFAGVPRIEYMVDYRAGKLPENVESYEFFSQAGSYLNDPVAQQNHIASNYTHIVRDAVNFGVNCFGNMIGYHDINGQTRYSFGCNTDICTGALVAANEIRARGDKIILVGEANKRMPFMYGDAIFETERYDYILRGPDFDYELFGVPKPAVSVSDYMIGIHVSPLIKDGGTIQVGIGALGDAIVAGLVLRNEHNDVYQDLLQKANIMKRYEELITEYGGTNTFEKGLYGSSEMFVDAFMELYNSNILKRQVFDNIPIMQLINNGYLAADNIPPDIIDRLLEMRAIQSILTQEDFEFLTQFGILRSNLKYENGAIMDGETSYSTDMSDEANRSEIRKLLGKELRNGRVVEGAFFVGPSKFYQWLRDMSEEERKLFGMAGVEKVNQLYGGEELRALQRKDGRFINTGMVATVFGGIASEQLNDGQVVAGIGGQYNFVSMAHALPDAKSIIMIKSTRGQGRKLKSNIVFSYGTCSIPRHLRDIVVTEYGIADVRGKPEKQVIAEIINVADSRFQEQLLAQAKKTGKIPIDYEIPEEYRHNTPEKLKALLAPYQAQGYFPRFPFGTDFTEDDTDLVGALTGFQKFAAGYPGKMAMALLLELFRPIPQTAHHHLQRMELSKPSSIKERLFRKIVVLALRHSGYFNKSVFQEELFLSKNINETIINH
;
A
#
# COMPACT_ATOMS: atom_id res chain seq x y z
N MET A 1 -26.55 -24.25 -4.33
CA MET A 1 -25.94 -24.20 -2.98
C MET A 1 -24.46 -24.47 -3.15
N GLY A 2 -23.60 -23.67 -2.51
CA GLY A 2 -22.16 -23.90 -2.53
C GLY A 2 -21.79 -25.19 -1.79
N VAL A 3 -20.97 -26.03 -2.40
CA VAL A 3 -20.52 -27.30 -1.81
C VAL A 3 -19.23 -27.06 -1.03
N VAL A 4 -19.18 -27.53 0.22
CA VAL A 4 -17.98 -27.44 1.05
C VAL A 4 -17.17 -28.73 0.93
N TYR A 5 -15.96 -28.64 0.36
CA TYR A 5 -15.02 -29.76 0.25
C TYR A 5 -13.96 -29.68 1.34
N LYS A 6 -13.58 -30.84 1.88
CA LYS A 6 -12.41 -31.00 2.75
C LYS A 6 -11.17 -31.46 2.00
N ASP A 7 -11.37 -32.09 0.84
CA ASP A 7 -10.30 -32.62 -0.01
C ASP A 7 -10.21 -31.79 -1.30
N VAL A 8 -9.07 -31.12 -1.49
CA VAL A 8 -8.79 -30.31 -2.67
C VAL A 8 -8.82 -31.12 -3.96
N LYS A 9 -8.44 -32.41 -3.90
CA LYS A 9 -8.37 -33.28 -5.08
C LYS A 9 -9.75 -33.48 -5.69
N GLN A 10 -10.73 -33.79 -4.85
CA GLN A 10 -12.12 -34.01 -5.27
C GLN A 10 -12.72 -32.76 -5.91
N CYS A 11 -12.47 -31.59 -5.31
CA CYS A 11 -12.92 -30.30 -5.86
C CYS A 11 -12.30 -30.04 -7.26
N VAL A 12 -10.98 -30.22 -7.39
CA VAL A 12 -10.27 -30.04 -8.67
C VAL A 12 -10.73 -31.04 -9.73
N ASP A 13 -10.95 -32.30 -9.37
CA ASP A 13 -11.50 -33.33 -10.27
C ASP A 13 -12.86 -32.92 -10.85
N GLU A 14 -13.74 -32.41 -10.00
CA GLU A 14 -15.07 -31.97 -10.41
C GLU A 14 -15.04 -30.74 -11.31
N ILE A 15 -14.12 -29.80 -11.03
CA ILE A 15 -13.89 -28.61 -11.86
C ILE A 15 -13.36 -29.00 -13.24
N ILE A 16 -12.34 -29.86 -13.31
CA ILE A 16 -11.76 -30.34 -14.58
C ILE A 16 -12.83 -31.03 -15.42
N LYS A 17 -13.67 -31.85 -14.80
CA LYS A 17 -14.79 -32.52 -15.47
C LYS A 17 -15.82 -31.51 -15.98
N THR A 18 -16.18 -30.52 -15.17
CA THR A 18 -17.21 -29.53 -15.51
C THR A 18 -16.77 -28.61 -16.64
N LEU A 19 -15.51 -28.17 -16.62
CA LEU A 19 -14.89 -27.27 -17.60
C LEU A 19 -14.21 -28.00 -18.77
N GLU A 20 -14.38 -29.32 -18.88
CA GLU A 20 -13.94 -30.12 -20.03
C GLU A 20 -12.45 -29.96 -20.35
N LYS A 21 -11.61 -29.90 -19.31
CA LYS A 21 -10.14 -29.79 -19.39
C LYS A 21 -9.57 -28.51 -20.04
N ASP A 22 -10.37 -27.50 -20.39
CA ASP A 22 -9.88 -26.17 -20.79
C ASP A 22 -10.21 -25.15 -19.71
N ILE A 23 -9.21 -24.75 -18.92
CA ILE A 23 -9.39 -23.97 -17.71
C ILE A 23 -8.61 -22.67 -17.83
N THR A 24 -9.33 -21.55 -17.80
CA THR A 24 -8.76 -20.21 -17.66
C THR A 24 -9.11 -19.72 -16.26
N PHE A 25 -8.14 -19.85 -15.37
CA PHE A 25 -8.27 -19.59 -13.94
C PHE A 25 -7.74 -18.19 -13.59
N ALA A 26 -8.60 -17.34 -13.04
CA ALA A 26 -8.23 -16.03 -12.52
C ALA A 26 -8.20 -16.02 -10.99
N MET A 27 -7.15 -15.42 -10.43
CA MET A 27 -6.99 -15.27 -8.98
C MET A 27 -6.43 -13.89 -8.58
N PRO A 28 -6.75 -13.39 -7.38
CA PRO A 28 -6.42 -12.03 -6.92
C PRO A 28 -4.95 -11.63 -6.97
N LEU A 29 -4.69 -10.32 -6.87
CA LEU A 29 -3.36 -9.74 -6.79
C LEU A 29 -2.69 -10.03 -5.42
N ALA A 30 -1.36 -10.25 -5.38
CA ALA A 30 -0.61 -10.46 -4.12
C ALA A 30 -1.17 -11.56 -3.19
N LEU A 31 -1.50 -11.21 -1.94
CA LEU A 31 -2.11 -12.09 -0.93
C LEU A 31 -3.58 -12.38 -1.31
N GLY A 32 -4.14 -13.50 -0.87
CA GLY A 32 -5.52 -13.87 -1.21
C GLY A 32 -5.62 -14.87 -2.37
N LYS A 33 -4.49 -15.39 -2.85
CA LYS A 33 -4.46 -16.51 -3.80
C LYS A 33 -4.82 -17.81 -3.08
N PRO A 34 -5.66 -18.69 -3.65
CA PRO A 34 -5.98 -19.99 -3.07
C PRO A 34 -4.84 -20.97 -3.42
N VAL A 35 -3.76 -20.94 -2.63
CA VAL A 35 -2.48 -21.57 -2.98
C VAL A 35 -2.60 -23.09 -3.07
N ILE A 36 -3.36 -23.72 -2.17
CA ILE A 36 -3.51 -25.18 -2.17
C ILE A 36 -4.33 -25.63 -3.38
N PHE A 37 -5.40 -24.90 -3.71
CA PHE A 37 -6.21 -25.11 -4.89
C PHE A 37 -5.40 -24.99 -6.19
N VAL A 38 -4.71 -23.87 -6.41
CA VAL A 38 -3.96 -23.64 -7.66
C VAL A 38 -2.80 -24.62 -7.82
N ASN A 39 -2.18 -25.03 -6.71
CA ASN A 39 -1.14 -26.06 -6.74
C ASN A 39 -1.71 -27.42 -7.19
N GLU A 40 -2.85 -27.84 -6.63
CA GLU A 40 -3.46 -29.10 -7.05
C GLU A 40 -3.92 -29.06 -8.52
N LEU A 41 -4.56 -27.96 -8.94
CA LEU A 41 -4.95 -27.75 -10.34
C LEU A 41 -3.73 -27.81 -11.29
N TYR A 42 -2.62 -27.17 -10.90
CA TYR A 42 -1.36 -27.22 -11.64
C TYR A 42 -0.78 -28.63 -11.72
N ARG A 43 -0.76 -29.39 -10.62
CA ARG A 43 -0.27 -30.78 -10.62
C ARG A 43 -1.05 -31.64 -11.60
N ARG A 44 -2.39 -31.51 -11.65
CA ARG A 44 -3.20 -32.24 -12.63
C ARG A 44 -2.82 -31.89 -14.07
N ALA A 45 -2.67 -30.60 -14.38
CA ALA A 45 -2.25 -30.17 -15.72
C ALA A 45 -0.82 -30.63 -16.06
N LYS A 46 0.07 -30.69 -15.07
CA LYS A 46 1.44 -31.20 -15.24
C LYS A 46 1.47 -32.72 -15.49
N GLU A 47 0.55 -33.46 -14.90
CA GLU A 47 0.44 -34.92 -15.05
C GLU A 47 -0.34 -35.33 -16.32
N ASP A 48 -1.34 -34.56 -16.72
CA ASP A 48 -2.17 -34.78 -17.91
C ASP A 48 -2.09 -33.60 -18.89
N SER A 49 -1.25 -33.74 -19.92
CA SER A 49 -1.06 -32.73 -20.98
C SER A 49 -2.32 -32.40 -21.79
N SER A 50 -3.40 -33.18 -21.68
CA SER A 50 -4.68 -32.83 -22.31
C SER A 50 -5.47 -31.75 -21.55
N ILE A 51 -5.04 -31.40 -20.33
CA ILE A 51 -5.59 -30.28 -19.57
C ILE A 51 -4.87 -29.01 -19.98
N ARG A 52 -5.60 -28.08 -20.61
CA ARG A 52 -5.09 -26.74 -20.90
C ARG A 52 -5.37 -25.84 -19.71
N LEU A 53 -4.31 -25.29 -19.11
CA LEU A 53 -4.42 -24.40 -17.94
C LEU A 53 -3.82 -23.03 -18.25
N ARG A 54 -4.65 -21.99 -18.25
CA ARG A 54 -4.25 -20.59 -18.34
C ARG A 54 -4.48 -19.92 -17.00
N ILE A 55 -3.43 -19.36 -16.40
CA ILE A 55 -3.49 -18.70 -15.10
C ILE A 55 -3.41 -17.19 -15.33
N ILE A 56 -4.41 -16.44 -14.86
CA ILE A 56 -4.43 -14.98 -14.89
C ILE A 56 -4.31 -14.46 -13.46
N THR A 57 -3.29 -13.66 -13.20
CA THR A 57 -3.08 -13.11 -11.85
C THR A 57 -2.27 -11.82 -11.84
N ALA A 58 -1.89 -11.38 -10.66
CA ALA A 58 -0.91 -10.33 -10.44
C ALA A 58 -0.06 -10.61 -9.20
N LEU A 59 1.22 -10.26 -9.28
CA LEU A 59 2.17 -10.24 -8.17
C LEU A 59 2.13 -11.54 -7.34
N PRO A 60 2.50 -12.70 -7.90
CA PRO A 60 2.65 -13.91 -7.11
C PRO A 60 3.71 -13.72 -6.02
N LEU A 61 3.32 -13.94 -4.75
CA LEU A 61 4.21 -13.78 -3.61
C LEU A 61 5.10 -15.03 -3.47
N GLU A 62 6.33 -14.94 -3.97
CA GLU A 62 7.31 -16.01 -3.97
C GLU A 62 8.22 -15.95 -2.73
N ILE A 63 8.43 -17.09 -2.07
CA ILE A 63 9.45 -17.19 -1.00
C ILE A 63 10.83 -16.96 -1.63
N PRO A 64 11.61 -15.97 -1.17
CA PRO A 64 12.83 -15.58 -1.87
C PRO A 64 13.89 -16.69 -1.87
N GLY A 65 14.52 -16.89 -3.03
CA GLY A 65 15.68 -17.77 -3.22
C GLY A 65 16.96 -16.95 -3.38
N GLY A 66 18.05 -17.37 -2.72
CA GLY A 66 19.35 -16.70 -2.84
C GLY A 66 19.99 -16.96 -4.21
N LYS A 67 20.48 -15.91 -4.87
CA LYS A 67 21.13 -16.02 -6.19
C LYS A 67 22.61 -16.36 -6.07
N SER A 68 23.28 -15.88 -5.01
CA SER A 68 24.66 -16.23 -4.68
C SER A 68 24.76 -17.15 -3.46
N ASP A 69 25.90 -17.82 -3.27
CA ASP A 69 26.12 -18.67 -2.09
C ASP A 69 26.07 -17.88 -0.78
N LEU A 70 26.48 -16.61 -0.79
CA LEU A 70 26.43 -15.74 0.38
C LEU A 70 24.99 -15.34 0.70
N GLU A 71 24.17 -15.04 -0.32
CA GLU A 71 22.74 -14.79 -0.14
C GLU A 71 22.00 -16.04 0.33
N LYS A 72 22.33 -17.22 -0.24
CA LYS A 72 21.77 -18.50 0.22
C LYS A 72 22.08 -18.75 1.69
N ARG A 73 23.30 -18.44 2.14
CA ARG A 73 23.69 -18.54 3.57
C ARG A 73 22.89 -17.58 4.43
N PHE A 74 22.77 -16.32 4.03
CA PHE A 74 21.97 -15.33 4.76
C PHE A 74 20.50 -15.77 4.91
N LEU A 75 19.91 -16.25 3.82
CA LEU A 75 18.51 -16.69 3.75
C LEU A 75 18.24 -18.02 4.45
N LYS A 76 19.26 -18.88 4.65
CA LYS A 76 19.10 -20.23 5.20
C LYS A 76 18.32 -20.27 6.51
N ASP A 77 18.64 -19.39 7.45
CA ASP A 77 17.96 -19.34 8.76
C ASP A 77 16.79 -18.34 8.77
N LEU A 78 16.82 -17.37 7.86
CA LEU A 78 15.80 -16.33 7.76
C LEU A 78 14.50 -16.84 7.16
N ILE A 79 14.59 -17.67 6.11
CA ILE A 79 13.41 -18.18 5.40
C ILE A 79 12.54 -19.06 6.30
N PRO A 80 13.08 -20.06 7.03
CA PRO A 80 12.27 -20.84 7.97
C PRO A 80 11.66 -19.99 9.07
N ARG A 81 12.34 -18.91 9.50
CA ARG A 81 11.82 -18.02 10.54
C ARG A 81 10.67 -17.13 10.04
N LEU A 82 10.77 -16.60 8.83
CA LEU A 82 9.78 -15.65 8.28
C LEU A 82 8.62 -16.34 7.54
N PHE A 83 8.86 -17.50 6.94
CA PHE A 83 7.91 -18.16 6.04
C PHE A 83 7.57 -19.60 6.47
N ALA A 84 7.79 -19.95 7.76
CA ALA A 84 7.29 -21.20 8.31
C ALA A 84 5.79 -21.32 8.10
N GLY A 85 5.34 -22.47 7.58
CA GLY A 85 3.91 -22.73 7.34
C GLY A 85 3.32 -22.02 6.13
N VAL A 86 4.09 -21.24 5.37
CA VAL A 86 3.62 -20.58 4.14
C VAL A 86 3.83 -21.52 2.94
N PRO A 87 2.77 -21.93 2.20
CA PRO A 87 2.92 -22.79 1.04
C PRO A 87 3.60 -22.05 -0.12
N ARG A 88 4.35 -22.80 -0.94
CA ARG A 88 4.93 -22.28 -2.19
C ARG A 88 3.92 -22.39 -3.32
N ILE A 89 3.99 -21.44 -4.25
CA ILE A 89 3.22 -21.49 -5.50
C ILE A 89 3.99 -22.35 -6.51
N GLU A 90 3.53 -23.57 -6.77
CA GLU A 90 4.30 -24.60 -7.48
C GLU A 90 4.54 -24.28 -8.95
N TYR A 91 3.54 -23.75 -9.65
CA TYR A 91 3.71 -23.36 -11.06
C TYR A 91 4.77 -22.26 -11.20
N MET A 92 4.90 -21.36 -10.22
CA MET A 92 5.95 -20.33 -10.22
C MET A 92 7.33 -20.92 -9.96
N VAL A 93 7.44 -21.94 -9.11
CA VAL A 93 8.71 -22.66 -8.89
C VAL A 93 9.21 -23.26 -10.21
N ASP A 94 8.33 -23.92 -10.96
CA ASP A 94 8.69 -24.49 -12.27
C ASP A 94 8.89 -23.41 -13.34
N TYR A 95 8.08 -22.34 -13.34
CA TYR A 95 8.26 -21.18 -14.22
C TYR A 95 9.67 -20.58 -14.07
N ARG A 96 10.09 -20.26 -12.85
CA ARG A 96 11.44 -19.71 -12.56
C ARG A 96 12.57 -20.67 -12.92
N ALA A 97 12.29 -21.98 -12.93
CA ALA A 97 13.24 -23.01 -13.34
C ALA A 97 13.26 -23.27 -14.85
N GLY A 98 12.39 -22.63 -15.64
CA GLY A 98 12.22 -22.92 -17.07
C GLY A 98 11.63 -24.31 -17.33
N LYS A 99 10.78 -24.79 -16.42
CA LYS A 99 10.18 -26.15 -16.41
C LYS A 99 8.65 -26.14 -16.45
N LEU A 100 8.03 -25.00 -16.76
CA LEU A 100 6.58 -24.93 -16.92
C LEU A 100 6.17 -25.80 -18.14
N PRO A 101 5.18 -26.71 -18.00
CA PRO A 101 4.68 -27.51 -19.11
C PRO A 101 4.08 -26.66 -20.24
N GLU A 102 4.14 -27.13 -21.49
CA GLU A 102 3.64 -26.39 -22.66
C GLU A 102 2.11 -26.14 -22.63
N ASN A 103 1.36 -26.99 -21.94
CA ASN A 103 -0.09 -26.86 -21.75
C ASN A 103 -0.48 -25.90 -20.60
N VAL A 104 0.50 -25.30 -19.92
CA VAL A 104 0.30 -24.35 -18.82
C VAL A 104 0.87 -22.99 -19.19
N GLU A 105 0.05 -21.95 -19.12
CA GLU A 105 0.44 -20.57 -19.39
C GLU A 105 0.13 -19.68 -18.19
N SER A 106 1.01 -18.70 -17.91
CA SER A 106 0.80 -17.68 -16.89
C SER A 106 0.76 -16.30 -17.53
N TYR A 107 -0.25 -15.52 -17.15
CA TYR A 107 -0.49 -14.16 -17.61
C TYR A 107 -0.60 -13.24 -16.39
N GLU A 108 0.16 -12.14 -16.41
CA GLU A 108 0.21 -11.19 -15.30
C GLU A 108 -0.12 -9.77 -15.76
N PHE A 109 -1.05 -9.10 -15.06
CA PHE A 109 -1.36 -7.68 -15.29
C PHE A 109 -0.56 -6.72 -14.38
N PHE A 110 0.06 -7.26 -13.34
CA PHE A 110 0.97 -6.52 -12.46
C PHE A 110 2.01 -7.48 -11.90
N SER A 111 3.29 -7.10 -11.93
CA SER A 111 4.40 -7.94 -11.48
C SER A 111 5.29 -7.23 -10.46
N GLN A 112 6.15 -7.99 -9.78
CA GLN A 112 7.21 -7.41 -8.97
C GLN A 112 8.14 -6.56 -9.85
N ALA A 113 8.37 -5.31 -9.45
CA ALA A 113 9.12 -4.34 -10.26
C ALA A 113 10.50 -4.88 -10.69
N GLY A 114 10.69 -5.00 -12.00
CA GLY A 114 11.94 -5.39 -12.64
C GLY A 114 12.24 -6.89 -12.64
N SER A 115 11.39 -7.75 -12.06
CA SER A 115 11.66 -9.19 -11.94
C SER A 115 11.65 -9.92 -13.29
N TYR A 116 10.91 -9.41 -14.27
CA TYR A 116 10.69 -10.00 -15.60
C TYR A 116 11.39 -9.26 -16.75
N LEU A 117 12.29 -8.31 -16.47
CA LEU A 117 12.92 -7.49 -17.53
C LEU A 117 13.68 -8.33 -18.58
N ASN A 118 14.28 -9.45 -18.18
CA ASN A 118 15.03 -10.33 -19.07
C ASN A 118 14.28 -11.63 -19.38
N ASP A 119 12.96 -11.61 -19.29
CA ASP A 119 12.09 -12.78 -19.48
C ASP A 119 11.13 -12.55 -20.66
N PRO A 120 11.44 -13.08 -21.86
CA PRO A 120 10.61 -12.85 -23.04
C PRO A 120 9.17 -13.36 -22.90
N VAL A 121 8.95 -14.46 -22.17
CA VAL A 121 7.62 -15.06 -22.02
C VAL A 121 6.74 -14.15 -21.16
N ALA A 122 7.26 -13.70 -20.01
CA ALA A 122 6.53 -12.74 -19.17
C ALA A 122 6.25 -11.41 -19.89
N GLN A 123 7.19 -10.92 -20.71
CA GLN A 123 6.97 -9.69 -21.50
C GLN A 123 5.88 -9.86 -22.55
N GLN A 124 5.77 -11.04 -23.18
CA GLN A 124 4.74 -11.37 -24.17
C GLN A 124 3.37 -11.59 -23.51
N ASN A 125 3.35 -12.22 -22.33
CA ASN A 125 2.12 -12.58 -21.61
C ASN A 125 1.63 -11.48 -20.66
N HIS A 126 2.24 -10.29 -20.67
CA HIS A 126 1.78 -9.18 -19.85
C HIS A 126 0.43 -8.66 -20.35
N ILE A 127 -0.55 -8.58 -19.45
CA ILE A 127 -1.87 -8.02 -19.74
C ILE A 127 -1.87 -6.53 -19.34
N ALA A 128 -1.81 -5.65 -20.34
CA ALA A 128 -1.92 -4.21 -20.14
C ALA A 128 -3.38 -3.79 -19.86
N SER A 129 -3.87 -4.06 -18.66
CA SER A 129 -5.22 -3.70 -18.19
C SER A 129 -5.16 -2.63 -17.10
N ASN A 130 -6.10 -1.68 -17.16
CA ASN A 130 -6.38 -0.84 -15.99
C ASN A 130 -7.01 -1.71 -14.90
N TYR A 131 -6.57 -1.55 -13.65
CA TYR A 131 -6.94 -2.48 -12.59
C TYR A 131 -8.45 -2.52 -12.32
N THR A 132 -9.13 -1.37 -12.40
CA THR A 132 -10.59 -1.29 -12.23
C THR A 132 -11.38 -2.12 -13.25
N HIS A 133 -10.79 -2.44 -14.41
CA HIS A 133 -11.46 -3.19 -15.47
C HIS A 133 -10.96 -4.63 -15.61
N ILE A 134 -10.09 -5.10 -14.73
CA ILE A 134 -9.41 -6.39 -14.92
C ILE A 134 -10.38 -7.57 -15.00
N VAL A 135 -11.50 -7.54 -14.26
CA VAL A 135 -12.52 -8.60 -14.34
C VAL A 135 -13.13 -8.66 -15.73
N ARG A 136 -13.51 -7.52 -16.31
CA ARG A 136 -14.04 -7.44 -17.68
C ARG A 136 -13.03 -8.01 -18.67
N ASP A 137 -11.77 -7.60 -18.57
CA ASP A 137 -10.73 -8.01 -19.51
C ASP A 137 -10.38 -9.49 -19.35
N ALA A 138 -10.42 -10.02 -18.12
CA ALA A 138 -10.27 -11.44 -17.83
C ALA A 138 -11.44 -12.27 -18.40
N VAL A 139 -12.69 -11.78 -18.29
CA VAL A 139 -13.86 -12.43 -18.94
C VAL A 139 -13.71 -12.43 -20.46
N ASN A 140 -13.30 -11.30 -21.06
CA ASN A 140 -13.05 -11.22 -22.51
C ASN A 140 -11.91 -12.15 -22.95
N PHE A 141 -10.94 -12.43 -22.06
CA PHE A 141 -9.88 -13.41 -22.29
C PHE A 141 -10.35 -14.87 -22.16
N GLY A 142 -11.59 -15.08 -21.71
CA GLY A 142 -12.22 -16.40 -21.62
C GLY A 142 -12.07 -17.08 -20.25
N VAL A 143 -11.97 -16.30 -19.16
CA VAL A 143 -12.03 -16.86 -17.81
C VAL A 143 -13.31 -17.67 -17.59
N ASN A 144 -13.13 -18.90 -17.13
CA ASN A 144 -14.20 -19.83 -16.78
C ASN A 144 -14.05 -20.39 -15.35
N CYS A 145 -13.05 -19.94 -14.60
CA CYS A 145 -12.90 -20.20 -13.18
C CYS A 145 -12.30 -18.98 -12.47
N PHE A 146 -12.96 -18.47 -11.43
CA PHE A 146 -12.36 -17.53 -10.47
C PHE A 146 -12.11 -18.22 -9.15
N GLY A 147 -11.05 -17.81 -8.44
CA GLY A 147 -10.85 -18.29 -7.08
C GLY A 147 -9.92 -17.44 -6.24
N ASN A 148 -10.19 -17.44 -4.94
CA ASN A 148 -9.52 -16.63 -3.94
C ASN A 148 -9.52 -17.33 -2.58
N MET A 149 -8.57 -16.95 -1.74
CA MET A 149 -8.58 -17.29 -0.33
C MET A 149 -9.56 -16.40 0.41
N ILE A 150 -10.30 -16.97 1.35
CA ILE A 150 -11.34 -16.30 2.14
C ILE A 150 -11.14 -16.55 3.63
N GLY A 151 -11.54 -15.59 4.46
CA GLY A 151 -11.70 -15.78 5.90
C GLY A 151 -13.10 -16.26 6.24
N TYR A 152 -13.28 -16.83 7.43
CA TYR A 152 -14.60 -17.21 7.91
C TYR A 152 -14.69 -17.08 9.44
N HIS A 153 -15.90 -16.82 9.91
CA HIS A 153 -16.21 -16.70 11.34
C HIS A 153 -17.64 -17.14 11.61
N ASP A 154 -17.90 -17.69 12.80
CA ASP A 154 -19.26 -18.02 13.22
C ASP A 154 -19.85 -16.80 13.93
N ILE A 155 -20.86 -16.17 13.31
CA ILE A 155 -21.54 -14.98 13.83
C ILE A 155 -22.99 -15.38 14.10
N ASN A 156 -23.44 -15.23 15.35
CA ASN A 156 -24.81 -15.60 15.78
C ASN A 156 -25.24 -17.03 15.41
N GLY A 157 -24.30 -17.97 15.46
CA GLY A 157 -24.54 -19.38 15.13
C GLY A 157 -24.58 -19.70 13.63
N GLN A 158 -24.28 -18.74 12.75
CA GLN A 158 -24.14 -18.95 11.30
C GLN A 158 -22.69 -18.69 10.87
N THR A 159 -22.11 -19.61 10.10
CA THR A 159 -20.81 -19.35 9.47
C THR A 159 -20.98 -18.28 8.40
N ARG A 160 -20.29 -17.16 8.56
CA ARG A 160 -20.14 -16.10 7.55
C ARG A 160 -18.76 -16.20 6.92
N TYR A 161 -18.68 -15.78 5.66
CA TYR A 161 -17.43 -15.71 4.92
C TYR A 161 -17.09 -14.25 4.63
N SER A 162 -15.79 -14.00 4.49
CA SER A 162 -15.24 -12.69 4.17
C SER A 162 -14.15 -12.86 3.13
N PHE A 163 -14.12 -11.99 2.11
CA PHE A 163 -13.00 -11.91 1.17
C PHE A 163 -11.66 -11.55 1.85
N GLY A 164 -11.72 -11.06 3.09
CA GLY A 164 -10.57 -10.91 3.96
C GLY A 164 -9.60 -9.88 3.40
N CYS A 165 -8.39 -10.33 3.05
CA CYS A 165 -7.38 -9.45 2.50
C CYS A 165 -7.66 -8.94 1.09
N ASN A 166 -8.61 -9.53 0.35
CA ASN A 166 -8.70 -9.22 -1.06
C ASN A 166 -10.14 -9.21 -1.60
N THR A 167 -10.75 -8.03 -1.60
CA THR A 167 -12.06 -7.80 -2.22
C THR A 167 -11.91 -7.39 -3.69
N ASP A 168 -10.68 -7.08 -4.12
CA ASP A 168 -10.28 -6.53 -5.42
C ASP A 168 -11.19 -6.89 -6.60
N ILE A 169 -11.06 -8.10 -7.11
CA ILE A 169 -11.74 -8.66 -8.26
C ILE A 169 -12.91 -9.54 -7.80
N CYS A 170 -13.00 -9.85 -6.51
CA CYS A 170 -13.96 -10.81 -5.97
C CYS A 170 -15.40 -10.32 -6.15
N THR A 171 -15.69 -9.05 -5.84
CA THR A 171 -17.04 -8.48 -6.06
C THR A 171 -17.40 -8.46 -7.53
N GLY A 172 -16.49 -8.01 -8.39
CA GLY A 172 -16.66 -8.01 -9.84
C GLY A 172 -16.84 -9.42 -10.41
N ALA A 173 -16.10 -10.41 -9.91
CA ALA A 173 -16.19 -11.80 -10.33
C ALA A 173 -17.57 -12.41 -9.99
N LEU A 174 -18.16 -12.06 -8.84
CA LEU A 174 -19.52 -12.46 -8.51
C LEU A 174 -20.54 -11.92 -9.51
N VAL A 175 -20.42 -10.63 -9.88
CA VAL A 175 -21.30 -10.00 -10.87
C VAL A 175 -21.12 -10.66 -12.23
N ALA A 176 -19.87 -10.79 -12.69
CA ALA A 176 -19.54 -11.40 -13.97
C ALA A 176 -20.02 -12.85 -14.07
N ALA A 177 -19.89 -13.64 -13.00
CA ALA A 177 -20.36 -15.02 -12.97
C ALA A 177 -21.88 -15.11 -13.17
N ASN A 178 -22.66 -14.21 -12.57
CA ASN A 178 -24.10 -14.17 -12.77
C ASN A 178 -24.46 -13.85 -14.23
N GLU A 179 -23.77 -12.89 -14.84
CA GLU A 179 -23.97 -12.53 -16.25
C GLU A 179 -23.59 -13.67 -17.22
N ILE A 180 -22.47 -14.35 -16.96
CA ILE A 180 -22.02 -15.50 -17.75
C ILE A 180 -23.06 -16.64 -17.65
N ARG A 181 -23.53 -16.96 -16.43
CA ARG A 181 -24.56 -17.99 -16.20
C ARG A 181 -25.88 -17.65 -16.88
N ALA A 182 -26.28 -16.38 -16.87
CA ALA A 182 -27.49 -15.92 -17.54
C ALA A 182 -27.46 -16.14 -19.07
N ARG A 183 -26.26 -16.20 -19.67
CA ARG A 183 -26.07 -16.56 -21.08
C ARG A 183 -26.02 -18.07 -21.36
N GLY A 184 -26.01 -18.90 -20.31
CA GLY A 184 -25.87 -20.35 -20.41
C GLY A 184 -24.43 -20.86 -20.45
N ASP A 185 -23.45 -19.97 -20.27
CA ASP A 185 -22.03 -20.31 -20.27
C ASP A 185 -21.60 -20.87 -18.90
N LYS A 186 -20.55 -21.71 -18.88
CA LYS A 186 -20.00 -22.33 -17.66
C LYS A 186 -19.00 -21.39 -16.99
N ILE A 187 -19.16 -21.19 -15.67
CA ILE A 187 -18.24 -20.42 -14.82
C ILE A 187 -18.29 -20.97 -13.40
N ILE A 188 -17.11 -21.12 -12.79
CA ILE A 188 -16.95 -21.65 -11.44
C ILE A 188 -16.29 -20.62 -10.54
N LEU A 189 -16.78 -20.49 -9.31
CA LEU A 189 -16.25 -19.68 -8.23
C LEU A 189 -15.77 -20.58 -7.09
N VAL A 190 -14.48 -20.48 -6.74
CA VAL A 190 -13.83 -21.32 -5.73
C VAL A 190 -13.24 -20.49 -4.59
N GLY A 191 -13.63 -20.79 -3.35
CA GLY A 191 -13.12 -20.13 -2.15
C GLY A 191 -12.24 -21.07 -1.33
N GLU A 192 -11.01 -20.67 -1.01
CA GLU A 192 -10.13 -21.41 -0.10
C GLU A 192 -10.19 -20.80 1.30
N ALA A 193 -10.95 -21.41 2.20
CA ALA A 193 -11.23 -20.87 3.52
C ALA A 193 -10.10 -21.14 4.51
N ASN A 194 -9.45 -20.07 4.99
CA ASN A 194 -8.32 -20.11 5.90
C ASN A 194 -8.63 -19.31 7.19
N LYS A 195 -8.56 -19.94 8.37
CA LYS A 195 -8.81 -19.28 9.67
C LYS A 195 -7.79 -18.20 10.05
N ARG A 196 -6.58 -18.25 9.49
CA ARG A 196 -5.53 -17.26 9.73
C ARG A 196 -5.79 -15.95 8.98
N MET A 197 -6.62 -15.98 7.93
CA MET A 197 -7.06 -14.78 7.20
C MET A 197 -7.89 -13.87 8.12
N PRO A 198 -7.52 -12.59 8.32
CA PRO A 198 -8.37 -11.66 9.04
C PRO A 198 -9.77 -11.58 8.41
N PHE A 199 -10.81 -11.72 9.24
CA PHE A 199 -12.20 -11.55 8.82
C PHE A 199 -12.50 -10.05 8.75
N MET A 200 -12.84 -9.53 7.57
CA MET A 200 -13.02 -8.09 7.31
C MET A 200 -14.46 -7.75 6.96
N TYR A 201 -14.82 -6.48 7.20
CA TYR A 201 -16.17 -5.94 7.01
C TYR A 201 -16.26 -5.07 5.75
N GLY A 202 -17.44 -4.49 5.51
CA GLY A 202 -17.77 -3.76 4.28
C GLY A 202 -18.36 -4.69 3.24
N ASP A 203 -18.02 -4.48 1.98
CA ASP A 203 -18.49 -5.29 0.85
C ASP A 203 -17.75 -6.65 0.78
N ALA A 204 -16.87 -6.93 1.75
CA ALA A 204 -16.15 -8.19 1.88
C ALA A 204 -16.99 -9.36 2.40
N ILE A 205 -18.09 -9.12 3.10
CA ILE A 205 -18.88 -10.17 3.75
C ILE A 205 -19.85 -10.79 2.74
N PHE A 206 -19.95 -12.11 2.74
CA PHE A 206 -20.88 -12.82 1.87
C PHE A 206 -21.34 -14.16 2.46
N GLU A 207 -22.42 -14.68 1.89
CA GLU A 207 -23.03 -15.97 2.23
C GLU A 207 -22.50 -17.12 1.37
N THR A 208 -22.51 -18.33 1.91
CA THR A 208 -21.99 -19.57 1.28
C THR A 208 -22.48 -19.78 -0.16
N GLU A 209 -23.72 -19.40 -0.45
CA GLU A 209 -24.39 -19.62 -1.75
C GLU A 209 -23.79 -18.82 -2.90
N ARG A 210 -22.95 -17.83 -2.60
CA ARG A 210 -22.27 -17.01 -3.62
C ARG A 210 -21.13 -17.75 -4.33
N TYR A 211 -20.66 -18.87 -3.77
CA TYR A 211 -19.60 -19.70 -4.34
C TYR A 211 -20.14 -21.07 -4.75
N ASP A 212 -19.56 -21.66 -5.80
CA ASP A 212 -19.88 -23.03 -6.18
C ASP A 212 -19.18 -24.02 -5.24
N TYR A 213 -17.91 -23.74 -4.93
CA TYR A 213 -17.08 -24.60 -4.10
C TYR A 213 -16.34 -23.80 -3.04
N ILE A 214 -16.38 -24.29 -1.80
CA ILE A 214 -15.55 -23.79 -0.70
C ILE A 214 -14.69 -24.91 -0.17
N LEU A 215 -13.37 -24.74 -0.21
CA LEU A 215 -12.39 -25.62 0.41
C LEU A 215 -12.24 -25.20 1.87
N ARG A 216 -12.56 -26.09 2.83
CA ARG A 216 -12.48 -25.79 4.26
C ARG A 216 -12.07 -27.02 5.06
N GLY A 217 -11.07 -26.84 5.92
CA GLY A 217 -10.48 -27.91 6.72
C GLY A 217 -9.10 -27.51 7.27
N PRO A 218 -8.51 -28.32 8.17
CA PRO A 218 -7.25 -28.00 8.82
C PRO A 218 -6.08 -27.82 7.84
N ASP A 219 -6.11 -28.50 6.69
CA ASP A 219 -5.07 -28.42 5.66
C ASP A 219 -5.03 -27.06 4.93
N PHE A 220 -6.07 -26.23 5.09
CA PHE A 220 -6.18 -24.90 4.50
C PHE A 220 -5.85 -23.77 5.51
N ASP A 221 -5.64 -24.10 6.79
CA ASP A 221 -5.36 -23.12 7.86
C ASP A 221 -3.84 -22.81 7.97
N TYR A 222 -3.18 -22.62 6.83
CA TYR A 222 -1.74 -22.33 6.74
C TYR A 222 -1.41 -20.85 7.00
N GLU A 223 -0.14 -20.56 7.29
CA GLU A 223 0.30 -19.19 7.60
C GLU A 223 0.27 -18.28 6.37
N LEU A 224 -0.10 -17.01 6.58
CA LEU A 224 -0.17 -16.02 5.50
C LEU A 224 1.23 -15.53 5.11
N PHE A 225 1.42 -15.18 3.85
CA PHE A 225 2.67 -14.59 3.39
C PHE A 225 2.85 -13.18 3.97
N GLY A 226 3.83 -13.02 4.86
CA GLY A 226 4.26 -11.72 5.39
C GLY A 226 5.30 -11.08 4.47
N VAL A 227 5.04 -9.86 3.98
CA VAL A 227 5.99 -9.14 3.14
C VAL A 227 7.01 -8.40 4.02
N PRO A 228 8.32 -8.70 3.90
CA PRO A 228 9.33 -7.99 4.67
C PRO A 228 9.42 -6.52 4.27
N LYS A 229 9.60 -5.63 5.25
CA LYS A 229 9.70 -4.19 4.99
C LYS A 229 11.03 -3.81 4.34
N PRO A 230 11.02 -2.95 3.31
CA PRO A 230 12.24 -2.31 2.82
C PRO A 230 12.70 -1.22 3.80
N ALA A 231 14.00 -0.96 3.85
CA ALA A 231 14.52 0.16 4.63
C ALA A 231 14.18 1.50 3.98
N VAL A 232 13.92 2.51 4.80
CA VAL A 232 13.67 3.89 4.37
C VAL A 232 14.99 4.63 4.22
N SER A 233 15.20 5.27 3.06
CA SER A 233 16.41 6.07 2.80
C SER A 233 16.21 7.55 3.15
N VAL A 234 17.30 8.31 3.26
CA VAL A 234 17.26 9.77 3.43
C VAL A 234 16.43 10.44 2.33
N SER A 235 16.58 10.00 1.08
CA SER A 235 15.78 10.53 -0.04
C SER A 235 14.29 10.22 0.14
N ASP A 236 13.95 9.01 0.61
CA ASP A 236 12.54 8.65 0.89
C ASP A 236 11.98 9.53 1.99
N TYR A 237 12.72 9.73 3.08
CA TYR A 237 12.31 10.61 4.18
C TYR A 237 12.08 12.05 3.72
N MET A 238 12.98 12.60 2.92
CA MET A 238 12.81 13.96 2.40
C MET A 238 11.60 14.08 1.49
N ILE A 239 11.30 13.07 0.67
CA ILE A 239 10.03 13.02 -0.07
C ILE A 239 8.84 13.03 0.90
N GLY A 240 8.86 12.19 1.94
CA GLY A 240 7.82 12.15 2.97
C GLY A 240 7.60 13.50 3.67
N ILE A 241 8.69 14.20 4.02
CA ILE A 241 8.68 15.53 4.64
C ILE A 241 8.14 16.61 3.69
N HIS A 242 8.40 16.50 2.38
CA HIS A 242 7.81 17.40 1.38
C HIS A 242 6.31 17.13 1.14
N VAL A 243 5.88 15.87 1.26
CA VAL A 243 4.47 15.49 1.10
C VAL A 243 3.63 15.80 2.34
N SER A 244 4.17 15.62 3.55
CA SER A 244 3.42 15.76 4.81
C SER A 244 2.71 17.10 5.01
N PRO A 245 3.24 18.29 4.60
CA PRO A 245 2.50 19.54 4.73
C PRO A 245 1.41 19.71 3.68
N LEU A 246 1.35 18.88 2.63
CA LEU A 246 0.27 18.89 1.63
C LEU A 246 -0.98 18.13 2.11
N ILE A 247 -0.87 17.40 3.23
CA ILE A 247 -1.97 16.64 3.81
C ILE A 247 -2.78 17.53 4.74
N LYS A 248 -4.07 17.71 4.46
CA LYS A 248 -4.93 18.60 5.23
C LYS A 248 -5.62 17.86 6.37
N ASP A 249 -5.69 18.48 7.55
CA ASP A 249 -6.47 17.91 8.66
C ASP A 249 -7.96 17.88 8.33
N GLY A 250 -8.64 16.82 8.73
CA GLY A 250 -10.01 16.55 8.30
C GLY A 250 -10.10 16.14 6.84
N GLY A 251 -9.01 15.74 6.19
CA GLY A 251 -8.93 15.34 4.78
C GLY A 251 -8.89 13.82 4.53
N THR A 252 -8.73 13.44 3.25
CA THR A 252 -8.67 12.04 2.80
C THR A 252 -7.27 11.70 2.31
N ILE A 253 -6.75 10.54 2.68
CA ILE A 253 -5.43 10.07 2.26
C ILE A 253 -5.50 8.74 1.52
N GLN A 254 -4.77 8.67 0.41
CA GLN A 254 -4.38 7.44 -0.24
C GLN A 254 -2.86 7.36 -0.27
N VAL A 255 -2.32 6.23 0.20
CA VAL A 255 -0.88 5.96 0.21
C VAL A 255 -0.63 4.51 -0.20
N GLY A 256 0.44 4.29 -0.96
CA GLY A 256 0.88 2.95 -1.37
C GLY A 256 1.79 2.26 -0.35
N ILE A 257 2.30 1.09 -0.75
CA ILE A 257 3.22 0.27 0.05
C ILE A 257 4.69 0.71 -0.05
N GLY A 258 5.49 0.28 0.92
CA GLY A 258 6.94 0.25 0.86
C GLY A 258 7.57 1.52 1.42
N ALA A 259 8.87 1.67 1.19
CA ALA A 259 9.69 2.69 1.88
C ALA A 259 9.19 4.13 1.71
N LEU A 260 8.56 4.47 0.58
CA LEU A 260 7.97 5.80 0.37
C LEU A 260 6.67 5.99 1.14
N GLY A 261 5.81 4.98 1.21
CA GLY A 261 4.61 5.00 2.05
C GLY A 261 4.98 5.16 3.53
N ASP A 262 5.97 4.39 3.98
CA ASP A 262 6.50 4.47 5.34
C ASP A 262 7.08 5.86 5.64
N ALA A 263 7.79 6.47 4.68
CA ALA A 263 8.36 7.80 4.83
C ALA A 263 7.30 8.89 4.97
N ILE A 264 6.19 8.82 4.21
CA ILE A 264 5.07 9.76 4.34
C ILE A 264 4.46 9.63 5.74
N VAL A 265 4.12 8.41 6.15
CA VAL A 265 3.49 8.18 7.46
C VAL A 265 4.44 8.59 8.58
N ALA A 266 5.75 8.35 8.47
CA ALA A 266 6.71 8.83 9.47
C ALA A 266 6.73 10.36 9.58
N GLY A 267 6.58 11.08 8.45
CA GLY A 267 6.43 12.54 8.44
C GLY A 267 5.12 13.00 9.09
N LEU A 268 4.01 12.28 8.89
CA LEU A 268 2.71 12.58 9.51
C LEU A 268 2.71 12.27 11.02
N VAL A 269 3.35 11.19 11.44
CA VAL A 269 3.55 10.85 12.86
C VAL A 269 4.42 11.91 13.53
N LEU A 270 5.53 12.32 12.92
CA LEU A 270 6.36 13.41 13.43
C LEU A 270 5.56 14.71 13.56
N ARG A 271 4.77 15.05 12.54
CA ARG A 271 3.86 16.20 12.57
C ARG A 271 2.84 16.13 13.71
N ASN A 272 2.32 14.95 14.03
CA ASN A 272 1.26 14.79 15.03
C ASN A 272 1.80 14.71 16.46
N GLU A 273 2.88 13.96 16.68
CA GLU A 273 3.41 13.62 18.01
C GLU A 273 4.55 14.55 18.46
N HIS A 274 5.31 15.11 17.52
CA HIS A 274 6.50 15.94 17.77
C HIS A 274 6.49 17.18 16.87
N ASN A 275 5.39 17.95 16.91
CA ASN A 275 5.14 19.05 15.98
C ASN A 275 6.23 20.13 16.04
N ASP A 276 6.82 20.39 17.19
CA ASP A 276 7.93 21.32 17.37
C ASP A 276 9.16 20.93 16.53
N VAL A 277 9.54 19.65 16.57
CA VAL A 277 10.63 19.08 15.76
C VAL A 277 10.27 19.13 14.28
N TYR A 278 9.02 18.83 13.93
CA TYR A 278 8.52 18.92 12.56
C TYR A 278 8.63 20.34 11.99
N GLN A 279 8.17 21.35 12.74
CA GLN A 279 8.21 22.76 12.30
C GLN A 279 9.65 23.26 12.14
N ASP A 280 10.54 22.94 13.08
CA ASP A 280 11.97 23.26 12.99
C ASP A 280 12.61 22.65 11.72
N LEU A 281 12.27 21.39 11.42
CA LEU A 281 12.73 20.73 10.20
C LEU A 281 12.19 21.40 8.93
N LEU A 282 10.89 21.73 8.87
CA LEU A 282 10.31 22.41 7.72
C LEU A 282 10.98 23.77 7.47
N GLN A 283 11.32 24.50 8.54
CA GLN A 283 12.02 25.78 8.46
C GLN A 283 13.45 25.60 7.93
N LYS A 284 14.23 24.67 8.51
CA LYS A 284 15.62 24.40 8.08
C LYS A 284 15.70 23.80 6.67
N ALA A 285 14.69 23.04 6.26
CA ALA A 285 14.55 22.51 4.89
C ALA A 285 14.05 23.58 3.89
N ASN A 286 13.78 24.81 4.36
CA ASN A 286 13.25 25.92 3.57
C ASN A 286 11.95 25.55 2.84
N ILE A 287 11.11 24.71 3.46
CA ILE A 287 9.84 24.23 2.88
C ILE A 287 8.79 25.33 3.01
N MET A 288 8.63 25.88 4.21
CA MET A 288 7.63 26.93 4.45
C MET A 288 7.89 28.16 3.58
N LYS A 289 9.14 28.61 3.46
CA LYS A 289 9.48 29.75 2.60
C LYS A 289 9.19 29.50 1.11
N ARG A 290 9.38 28.28 0.62
CA ARG A 290 9.23 27.95 -0.80
C ARG A 290 7.79 27.67 -1.21
N TYR A 291 6.99 27.13 -0.30
CA TYR A 291 5.69 26.54 -0.64
C TYR A 291 4.55 27.02 0.27
N GLU A 292 4.69 28.18 0.93
CA GLU A 292 3.70 28.74 1.85
C GLU A 292 2.30 28.80 1.23
N GLU A 293 2.16 29.39 0.04
CA GLU A 293 0.87 29.54 -0.65
C GLU A 293 0.20 28.17 -0.88
N LEU A 294 0.94 27.20 -1.41
CA LEU A 294 0.45 25.84 -1.67
C LEU A 294 0.03 25.12 -0.38
N ILE A 295 0.82 25.24 0.68
CA ILE A 295 0.57 24.60 1.98
C ILE A 295 -0.63 25.25 2.67
N THR A 296 -0.77 26.57 2.59
CA THR A 296 -1.91 27.28 3.19
C THR A 296 -3.22 26.98 2.44
N GLU A 297 -3.18 26.88 1.12
CA GLU A 297 -4.38 26.62 0.32
C GLU A 297 -4.85 25.16 0.41
N TYR A 298 -3.93 24.20 0.30
CA TYR A 298 -4.27 22.77 0.18
C TYR A 298 -3.75 21.89 1.32
N GLY A 299 -2.99 22.43 2.27
CA GLY A 299 -2.25 21.63 3.21
C GLY A 299 -2.48 22.00 4.67
N GLY A 300 -1.42 21.86 5.46
CA GLY A 300 -1.35 22.30 6.85
C GLY A 300 -0.10 21.75 7.54
N THR A 301 0.32 22.40 8.62
CA THR A 301 1.47 21.96 9.42
C THR A 301 1.12 21.67 10.87
N ASN A 302 -0.07 22.04 11.33
CA ASN A 302 -0.58 21.75 12.68
C ASN A 302 -0.89 20.25 12.85
N THR A 303 -1.08 19.80 14.09
CA THR A 303 -1.49 18.42 14.41
C THR A 303 -2.86 18.06 13.80
N PHE A 304 -3.21 16.77 13.83
CA PHE A 304 -4.47 16.26 13.29
C PHE A 304 -5.57 16.25 14.35
N GLU A 305 -6.30 17.36 14.48
CA GLU A 305 -7.41 17.49 15.42
C GLU A 305 -8.62 16.67 14.96
N LYS A 306 -9.06 16.89 13.71
CA LYS A 306 -10.16 16.14 13.10
C LYS A 306 -9.75 14.74 12.66
N GLY A 307 -8.49 14.58 12.25
CA GLY A 307 -7.96 13.34 11.72
C GLY A 307 -8.20 13.15 10.22
N LEU A 308 -7.73 12.02 9.72
CA LEU A 308 -7.81 11.61 8.32
C LEU A 308 -8.77 10.43 8.15
N TYR A 309 -9.31 10.33 6.94
CA TYR A 309 -9.97 9.14 6.41
C TYR A 309 -9.05 8.48 5.37
N GLY A 310 -8.88 7.16 5.46
CA GLY A 310 -8.13 6.38 4.48
C GLY A 310 -9.02 5.91 3.35
N SER A 311 -8.73 6.31 2.11
CA SER A 311 -9.39 5.76 0.92
C SER A 311 -8.31 5.32 -0.05
N SER A 312 -7.96 4.03 -0.01
CA SER A 312 -6.76 3.53 -0.68
C SER A 312 -7.02 2.19 -1.33
N GLU A 313 -6.51 1.99 -2.55
CA GLU A 313 -6.55 0.66 -3.18
C GLU A 313 -5.91 -0.39 -2.28
N MET A 314 -4.75 -0.06 -1.70
CA MET A 314 -4.02 -0.92 -0.78
C MET A 314 -4.13 -0.40 0.65
N PHE A 315 -4.71 -1.21 1.53
CA PHE A 315 -4.74 -0.99 2.98
C PHE A 315 -3.48 -1.62 3.60
N VAL A 316 -2.38 -0.85 3.64
CA VAL A 316 -1.09 -1.31 4.17
C VAL A 316 -0.96 -1.06 5.67
N ASP A 317 0.04 -1.65 6.29
CA ASP A 317 0.38 -1.47 7.70
C ASP A 317 0.75 -0.02 8.06
N ALA A 318 1.09 0.82 7.08
CA ALA A 318 1.22 2.26 7.31
C ALA A 318 -0.09 2.90 7.84
N PHE A 319 -1.27 2.36 7.49
CA PHE A 319 -2.55 2.79 8.07
C PHE A 319 -2.74 2.30 9.51
N MET A 320 -2.18 1.14 9.87
CA MET A 320 -2.12 0.71 11.28
C MET A 320 -1.35 1.74 12.11
N GLU A 321 -0.23 2.23 11.61
CA GLU A 321 0.57 3.24 12.32
C GLU A 321 -0.17 4.59 12.41
N LEU A 322 -0.84 5.04 11.34
CA LEU A 322 -1.69 6.24 11.39
C LEU A 322 -2.83 6.12 12.42
N TYR A 323 -3.42 4.92 12.55
CA TYR A 323 -4.46 4.66 13.54
C TYR A 323 -3.90 4.67 14.96
N ASN A 324 -2.78 3.97 15.20
CA ASN A 324 -2.12 3.92 16.51
C ASN A 324 -1.63 5.31 16.97
N SER A 325 -1.24 6.18 16.06
CA SER A 325 -0.86 7.57 16.32
C SER A 325 -2.05 8.55 16.40
N ASN A 326 -3.30 8.06 16.44
CA ASN A 326 -4.52 8.87 16.53
C ASN A 326 -4.69 9.90 15.40
N ILE A 327 -4.15 9.59 14.22
CA ILE A 327 -4.30 10.40 13.00
C ILE A 327 -5.51 9.91 12.20
N LEU A 328 -5.69 8.58 12.07
CA LEU A 328 -6.75 7.96 11.29
C LEU A 328 -8.04 7.78 12.10
N LYS A 329 -8.78 8.87 12.30
CA LYS A 329 -9.99 8.89 13.17
C LYS A 329 -11.20 9.59 12.53
N ARG A 330 -11.06 10.18 11.34
CA ARG A 330 -12.19 10.82 10.65
C ARG A 330 -13.10 9.74 10.08
N GLN A 331 -14.23 9.52 10.72
CA GLN A 331 -15.22 8.56 10.24
C GLN A 331 -16.00 9.10 9.04
N VAL A 332 -16.26 8.24 8.08
CA VAL A 332 -17.19 8.46 6.98
C VAL A 332 -18.32 7.43 7.03
N PHE A 333 -19.48 7.80 6.49
CA PHE A 333 -20.69 6.98 6.56
C PHE A 333 -21.24 6.76 5.16
N ASP A 334 -21.79 5.58 4.88
CA ASP A 334 -22.38 5.22 3.59
C ASP A 334 -23.80 5.80 3.44
N ASN A 335 -23.96 7.10 3.68
CA ASN A 335 -25.22 7.83 3.56
C ASN A 335 -25.00 9.31 3.21
N ILE A 336 -25.68 9.78 2.17
CA ILE A 336 -25.50 11.13 1.62
C ILE A 336 -25.95 12.22 2.62
N PRO A 337 -27.19 12.21 3.15
CA PRO A 337 -27.62 13.20 4.14
C PRO A 337 -26.69 13.33 5.35
N ILE A 338 -26.29 12.19 5.95
CA ILE A 338 -25.36 12.17 7.08
C ILE A 338 -24.03 12.82 6.70
N MET A 339 -23.45 12.44 5.56
CA MET A 339 -22.18 13.01 5.12
C MET A 339 -22.28 14.51 4.78
N GLN A 340 -23.41 14.99 4.25
CA GLN A 340 -23.64 16.42 4.03
C GLN A 340 -23.67 17.19 5.36
N LEU A 341 -24.36 16.66 6.38
CA LEU A 341 -24.42 17.24 7.73
C LEU A 341 -23.08 17.17 8.47
N ILE A 342 -22.26 16.14 8.24
CA ILE A 342 -20.91 16.07 8.81
C ILE A 342 -20.01 17.10 8.15
N ASN A 343 -20.02 17.18 6.82
CA ASN A 343 -19.16 18.08 6.08
C ASN A 343 -19.48 19.56 6.31
N ASN A 344 -20.72 19.92 6.67
CA ASN A 344 -21.09 21.28 7.03
C ASN A 344 -20.89 21.59 8.53
N GLY A 345 -20.46 20.62 9.34
CA GLY A 345 -20.16 20.77 10.76
C GLY A 345 -21.37 20.72 11.69
N TYR A 346 -22.57 20.37 11.19
CA TYR A 346 -23.77 20.26 12.00
C TYR A 346 -23.82 18.94 12.79
N LEU A 347 -23.35 17.84 12.18
CA LEU A 347 -23.35 16.51 12.77
C LEU A 347 -21.90 16.02 13.00
N ALA A 348 -21.67 15.25 14.06
CA ALA A 348 -20.40 14.59 14.32
C ALA A 348 -20.62 13.11 14.68
N ALA A 349 -19.59 12.28 14.50
CA ALA A 349 -19.68 10.85 14.78
C ALA A 349 -20.01 10.56 16.26
N ASP A 350 -19.51 11.38 17.17
CA ASP A 350 -19.65 11.26 18.63
C ASP A 350 -20.74 12.17 19.23
N ASN A 351 -21.47 12.92 18.40
CA ASN A 351 -22.48 13.87 18.86
C ASN A 351 -23.63 14.03 17.86
N ILE A 352 -24.82 13.58 18.27
CA ILE A 352 -26.08 13.74 17.52
C ILE A 352 -26.87 14.93 18.09
N PRO A 353 -27.09 16.01 17.30
CA PRO A 353 -27.89 17.16 17.75
C PRO A 353 -29.34 16.80 18.07
N PRO A 354 -29.97 17.46 19.06
CA PRO A 354 -31.35 17.15 19.45
C PRO A 354 -32.38 17.49 18.36
N ASP A 355 -32.09 18.40 17.44
CA ASP A 355 -32.93 18.81 16.31
C ASP A 355 -32.60 18.07 15.01
N ILE A 356 -31.86 16.94 15.07
CA ILE A 356 -31.45 16.17 13.89
C ILE A 356 -32.63 15.69 13.03
N ILE A 357 -33.75 15.33 13.66
CA ILE A 357 -34.97 14.88 12.94
C ILE A 357 -35.53 16.02 12.09
N ASP A 358 -35.58 17.24 12.65
CA ASP A 358 -36.04 18.43 11.94
C ASP A 358 -35.16 18.70 10.71
N ARG A 359 -33.83 18.58 10.85
CA ARG A 359 -32.90 18.74 9.72
C ARG A 359 -33.06 17.68 8.66
N LEU A 360 -33.22 16.42 9.04
CA LEU A 360 -33.42 15.34 8.08
C LEU A 360 -34.74 15.51 7.30
N LEU A 361 -35.79 16.04 7.93
CA LEU A 361 -37.04 16.42 7.26
C LEU A 361 -36.85 17.57 6.27
N GLU A 362 -36.14 18.64 6.68
CA GLU A 362 -35.83 19.79 5.82
C GLU A 362 -35.04 19.37 4.57
N MET A 363 -34.10 18.44 4.74
CA MET A 363 -33.31 17.84 3.66
C MET A 363 -34.09 16.82 2.83
N ARG A 364 -35.31 16.45 3.25
CA ARG A 364 -36.11 15.34 2.69
C ARG A 364 -35.36 14.01 2.69
N ALA A 365 -34.49 13.82 3.69
CA ALA A 365 -33.78 12.58 3.94
C ALA A 365 -34.68 11.52 4.61
N ILE A 366 -35.73 11.97 5.29
CA ILE A 366 -36.79 11.14 5.87
C ILE A 366 -38.16 11.71 5.53
N GLN A 367 -39.19 10.87 5.58
CA GLN A 367 -40.57 11.29 5.32
C GLN A 367 -41.22 11.96 6.54
N SER A 368 -42.23 12.81 6.30
CA SER A 368 -43.02 13.45 7.37
C SER A 368 -43.85 12.44 8.16
N ILE A 369 -44.18 11.29 7.57
CA ILE A 369 -44.70 10.13 8.30
C ILE A 369 -43.63 9.05 8.14
N LEU A 370 -42.92 8.73 9.23
CA LEU A 370 -41.80 7.79 9.16
C LEU A 370 -42.26 6.41 8.71
N THR A 371 -41.63 5.94 7.64
CA THR A 371 -41.77 4.58 7.14
C THR A 371 -40.86 3.62 7.89
N GLN A 372 -41.02 2.32 7.62
CA GLN A 372 -40.07 1.32 8.11
C GLN A 372 -38.65 1.59 7.58
N GLU A 373 -38.50 2.01 6.33
CA GLU A 373 -37.19 2.34 5.74
C GLU A 373 -36.55 3.55 6.44
N ASP A 374 -37.33 4.59 6.77
CA ASP A 374 -36.84 5.74 7.54
C ASP A 374 -36.37 5.29 8.94
N PHE A 375 -37.14 4.42 9.60
CA PHE A 375 -36.77 3.88 10.91
C PHE A 375 -35.50 3.02 10.84
N GLU A 376 -35.37 2.16 9.84
CA GLU A 376 -34.18 1.34 9.60
C GLU A 376 -32.96 2.22 9.35
N PHE A 377 -33.08 3.26 8.52
CA PHE A 377 -32.04 4.27 8.31
C PHE A 377 -31.63 4.94 9.64
N LEU A 378 -32.60 5.47 10.38
CA LEU A 378 -32.34 6.21 11.63
C LEU A 378 -31.69 5.32 12.69
N THR A 379 -32.10 4.05 12.81
CA THR A 379 -31.52 3.10 13.77
C THR A 379 -30.18 2.53 13.31
N GLN A 380 -30.02 2.25 12.01
CA GLN A 380 -28.78 1.76 11.41
C GLN A 380 -27.61 2.70 11.70
N PHE A 381 -27.83 4.00 11.54
CA PHE A 381 -26.79 5.00 11.80
C PHE A 381 -26.76 5.51 13.23
N GLY A 382 -27.55 4.92 14.15
CA GLY A 382 -27.55 5.30 15.56
C GLY A 382 -28.22 6.64 15.88
N ILE A 383 -28.87 7.29 14.90
CA ILE A 383 -29.68 8.50 15.12
C ILE A 383 -30.77 8.18 16.13
N LEU A 384 -31.44 7.05 15.98
CA LEU A 384 -32.31 6.45 16.98
C LEU A 384 -31.62 5.28 17.70
N ARG A 385 -31.96 5.04 18.97
CA ARG A 385 -31.41 3.90 19.73
C ARG A 385 -31.77 2.57 19.08
N SER A 386 -30.85 1.60 19.14
CA SER A 386 -31.00 0.30 18.46
C SER A 386 -31.96 -0.69 19.13
N ASN A 387 -32.46 -0.41 20.33
CA ASN A 387 -33.40 -1.30 21.03
C ASN A 387 -34.87 -1.04 20.65
N LEU A 388 -35.12 -0.04 19.80
CA LEU A 388 -36.45 0.32 19.33
C LEU A 388 -36.93 -0.66 18.25
N LYS A 389 -38.24 -0.70 18.02
CA LYS A 389 -38.85 -1.48 16.93
C LYS A 389 -39.84 -0.64 16.14
N TYR A 390 -40.05 -1.00 14.88
CA TYR A 390 -41.11 -0.45 14.04
C TYR A 390 -42.23 -1.48 13.91
N GLU A 391 -43.41 -1.19 14.45
CA GLU A 391 -44.54 -2.11 14.45
C GLU A 391 -45.84 -1.34 14.14
N ASN A 392 -46.63 -1.83 13.18
CA ASN A 392 -47.94 -1.27 12.80
C ASN A 392 -47.94 0.25 12.55
N GLY A 393 -46.85 0.80 11.98
CA GLY A 393 -46.74 2.23 11.68
C GLY A 393 -46.35 3.10 12.89
N ALA A 394 -45.92 2.50 14.00
CA ALA A 394 -45.45 3.20 15.20
C ALA A 394 -44.02 2.77 15.58
N ILE A 395 -43.31 3.63 16.29
CA ILE A 395 -42.03 3.30 16.92
C ILE A 395 -42.30 2.82 18.35
N MET A 396 -41.75 1.66 18.71
CA MET A 396 -41.96 1.02 20.00
C MET A 396 -40.68 1.07 20.84
N ASP A 397 -40.79 1.55 22.09
CA ASP A 397 -39.76 1.42 23.14
C ASP A 397 -40.34 0.58 24.28
N GLY A 398 -40.09 -0.73 24.25
CA GLY A 398 -40.78 -1.70 25.11
C GLY A 398 -42.28 -1.73 24.82
N GLU A 399 -43.09 -1.38 25.81
CA GLU A 399 -44.57 -1.29 25.68
C GLU A 399 -45.05 0.10 25.26
N THR A 400 -44.15 1.10 25.22
CA THR A 400 -44.51 2.48 24.88
C THR A 400 -44.51 2.67 23.36
N SER A 401 -45.60 3.23 22.83
CA SER A 401 -45.77 3.52 21.42
C SER A 401 -45.62 5.02 21.14
N TYR A 402 -44.85 5.35 20.10
CA TYR A 402 -44.59 6.71 19.64
C TYR A 402 -45.11 6.87 18.21
N SER A 403 -45.79 8.00 17.97
CA SER A 403 -46.29 8.37 16.66
C SER A 403 -45.15 8.57 15.65
N THR A 404 -45.37 8.15 14.41
CA THR A 404 -44.46 8.35 13.28
C THR A 404 -44.76 9.62 12.49
N ASP A 405 -45.84 10.34 12.79
CA ASP A 405 -46.19 11.61 12.15
C ASP A 405 -45.33 12.74 12.70
N MET A 406 -44.27 13.06 11.98
CA MET A 406 -43.32 14.12 12.28
C MET A 406 -43.77 15.49 11.78
N SER A 407 -45.01 15.66 11.28
CA SER A 407 -45.57 16.99 11.00
C SER A 407 -45.96 17.73 12.29
N ASP A 408 -46.28 17.00 13.36
CA ASP A 408 -46.60 17.52 14.69
C ASP A 408 -45.32 17.72 15.54
N GLU A 409 -45.12 18.93 16.09
CA GLU A 409 -44.00 19.24 16.99
C GLU A 409 -44.04 18.43 18.28
N ALA A 410 -45.22 18.07 18.79
CA ALA A 410 -45.34 17.23 19.98
C ALA A 410 -44.74 15.83 19.73
N ASN A 411 -45.05 15.24 18.57
CA ASN A 411 -44.49 13.96 18.16
C ASN A 411 -42.97 14.05 17.98
N ARG A 412 -42.48 15.10 17.30
CA ARG A 412 -41.04 15.35 17.17
C ARG A 412 -40.36 15.45 18.54
N SER A 413 -40.93 16.20 19.48
CA SER A 413 -40.40 16.33 20.84
C SER A 413 -40.32 15.00 21.60
N GLU A 414 -41.26 14.08 21.40
CA GLU A 414 -41.18 12.73 21.99
C GLU A 414 -40.10 11.88 21.31
N ILE A 415 -40.00 11.92 19.97
CA ILE A 415 -38.94 11.22 19.22
C ILE A 415 -37.54 11.72 19.61
N ARG A 416 -37.36 13.01 19.94
CA ARG A 416 -36.08 13.54 20.43
C ARG A 416 -35.57 12.79 21.68
N LYS A 417 -36.47 12.23 22.50
CA LYS A 417 -36.09 11.42 23.68
C LYS A 417 -35.59 10.02 23.30
N LEU A 418 -35.79 9.59 22.06
CA LEU A 418 -35.40 8.28 21.53
C LEU A 418 -34.06 8.31 20.78
N LEU A 419 -33.44 9.49 20.65
CA LEU A 419 -32.17 9.64 19.95
C LEU A 419 -31.05 8.81 20.61
N GLY A 420 -30.13 8.34 19.77
CA GLY A 420 -28.85 7.79 20.20
C GLY A 420 -27.89 8.89 20.67
N LYS A 421 -26.70 8.47 21.12
CA LYS A 421 -25.64 9.39 21.58
C LYS A 421 -24.59 9.65 20.50
N GLU A 422 -24.30 8.63 19.70
CA GLU A 422 -23.24 8.61 18.70
C GLU A 422 -23.75 7.91 17.44
N LEU A 423 -23.18 8.29 16.30
CA LEU A 423 -23.44 7.62 15.04
C LEU A 423 -22.82 6.22 15.03
N ARG A 424 -23.44 5.31 14.27
CA ARG A 424 -22.98 3.94 14.08
C ARG A 424 -22.64 3.66 12.62
N ASN A 425 -21.87 2.59 12.41
CA ASN A 425 -21.43 2.14 11.08
C ASN A 425 -20.55 3.14 10.31
N GLY A 426 -19.81 3.98 11.04
CA GLY A 426 -18.77 4.81 10.45
C GLY A 426 -17.50 4.01 10.15
N ARG A 427 -16.73 4.47 9.16
CA ARG A 427 -15.46 3.85 8.73
C ARG A 427 -14.34 4.88 8.72
N VAL A 428 -13.16 4.48 9.16
CA VAL A 428 -11.94 5.30 9.07
C VAL A 428 -11.05 4.88 7.89
N VAL A 429 -11.26 3.68 7.34
CA VAL A 429 -10.61 3.19 6.12
C VAL A 429 -11.61 2.51 5.20
N GLU A 430 -11.47 2.76 3.90
CA GLU A 430 -11.96 1.86 2.85
C GLU A 430 -10.78 1.42 1.96
N GLY A 431 -10.54 0.10 1.94
CA GLY A 431 -9.48 -0.57 1.19
C GLY A 431 -10.01 -1.52 0.11
N ALA A 432 -9.22 -1.83 -0.94
CA ALA A 432 -9.59 -2.89 -1.88
C ALA A 432 -8.89 -4.22 -1.59
N PHE A 433 -7.62 -4.13 -1.19
CA PHE A 433 -6.86 -5.28 -0.73
C PHE A 433 -5.81 -4.87 0.29
N PHE A 434 -5.25 -5.84 1.02
CA PHE A 434 -4.12 -5.60 1.90
C PHE A 434 -3.05 -6.69 1.80
N VAL A 435 -1.81 -6.25 2.02
CA VAL A 435 -0.64 -7.10 2.19
C VAL A 435 0.35 -6.35 3.07
N GLY A 436 1.02 -7.06 3.97
CA GLY A 436 1.93 -6.46 4.94
C GLY A 436 2.77 -7.50 5.68
N PRO A 437 3.50 -7.09 6.73
CA PRO A 437 4.21 -8.01 7.60
C PRO A 437 3.23 -8.83 8.46
N SER A 438 3.67 -9.95 9.03
CA SER A 438 2.81 -10.83 9.84
C SER A 438 2.21 -10.12 11.06
N LYS A 439 2.93 -9.15 11.64
CA LYS A 439 2.44 -8.30 12.74
C LYS A 439 1.16 -7.53 12.37
N PHE A 440 1.03 -7.08 11.12
CA PHE A 440 -0.15 -6.36 10.66
C PHE A 440 -1.39 -7.26 10.61
N TYR A 441 -1.24 -8.49 10.11
CA TYR A 441 -2.34 -9.45 10.12
C TYR A 441 -2.75 -9.85 11.55
N GLN A 442 -1.78 -9.96 12.46
CA GLN A 442 -2.04 -10.21 13.87
C GLN A 442 -2.82 -9.05 14.50
N TRP A 443 -2.40 -7.81 14.27
CA TRP A 443 -3.10 -6.62 14.74
C TRP A 443 -4.56 -6.59 14.29
N LEU A 444 -4.85 -6.90 13.02
CA LEU A 444 -6.24 -7.00 12.54
C LEU A 444 -7.04 -8.08 13.26
N ARG A 445 -6.44 -9.26 13.52
CA ARG A 445 -7.12 -10.36 14.23
C ARG A 445 -7.39 -10.06 15.70
N ASP A 446 -6.52 -9.27 16.33
CA ASP A 446 -6.62 -8.91 17.76
C ASP A 446 -7.64 -7.80 18.03
N MET A 447 -8.04 -7.03 17.01
CA MET A 447 -9.11 -6.04 17.13
C MET A 447 -10.43 -6.67 17.58
N SER A 448 -11.18 -5.94 18.41
CA SER A 448 -12.59 -6.23 18.62
C SER A 448 -13.39 -6.14 17.31
N GLU A 449 -14.56 -6.78 17.27
CA GLU A 449 -15.44 -6.71 16.10
C GLU A 449 -15.82 -5.25 15.76
N GLU A 450 -16.15 -4.45 16.77
CA GLU A 450 -16.55 -3.04 16.58
C GLU A 450 -15.41 -2.18 16.04
N GLU A 451 -14.18 -2.36 16.54
CA GLU A 451 -13.01 -1.67 15.97
C GLU A 451 -12.73 -2.12 14.55
N ARG A 452 -12.83 -3.42 14.27
CA ARG A 452 -12.56 -3.94 12.93
C ARG A 452 -13.58 -3.47 11.89
N LYS A 453 -14.82 -3.19 12.28
CA LYS A 453 -15.85 -2.58 11.42
C LYS A 453 -15.48 -1.18 10.94
N LEU A 454 -14.58 -0.48 11.63
CA LEU A 454 -14.05 0.81 11.16
C LEU A 454 -13.18 0.66 9.89
N PHE A 455 -12.69 -0.54 9.60
CA PHE A 455 -11.86 -0.87 8.45
C PHE A 455 -12.68 -1.64 7.41
N GLY A 456 -13.28 -0.90 6.47
CA GLY A 456 -14.07 -1.47 5.38
C GLY A 456 -13.21 -1.95 4.23
N MET A 457 -13.62 -3.05 3.62
CA MET A 457 -13.06 -3.57 2.36
C MET A 457 -14.13 -3.50 1.26
N ALA A 458 -13.72 -3.12 0.05
CA ALA A 458 -14.59 -2.93 -1.11
C ALA A 458 -13.89 -3.29 -2.43
N GLY A 459 -14.64 -3.50 -3.51
CA GLY A 459 -14.03 -3.79 -4.82
C GLY A 459 -13.26 -2.60 -5.41
N VAL A 460 -12.31 -2.88 -6.31
CA VAL A 460 -11.52 -1.81 -6.97
C VAL A 460 -12.39 -0.86 -7.81
N GLU A 461 -13.56 -1.31 -8.26
CA GLU A 461 -14.57 -0.51 -8.95
C GLU A 461 -15.19 0.61 -8.09
N LYS A 462 -15.17 0.46 -6.76
CA LYS A 462 -15.66 1.44 -5.79
C LYS A 462 -14.52 2.30 -5.23
N VAL A 463 -13.40 1.66 -4.88
CA VAL A 463 -12.28 2.34 -4.22
C VAL A 463 -11.53 3.27 -5.16
N ASN A 464 -11.26 2.84 -6.40
CA ASN A 464 -10.37 3.58 -7.30
C ASN A 464 -11.05 4.76 -8.01
N GLN A 465 -12.37 4.87 -7.96
CA GLN A 465 -13.11 5.85 -8.78
C GLN A 465 -14.37 6.39 -8.10
N LEU A 466 -14.93 7.46 -8.67
CA LEU A 466 -16.19 8.06 -8.23
C LEU A 466 -17.41 7.40 -8.88
N TYR A 467 -17.26 6.80 -10.06
CA TYR A 467 -18.37 6.28 -10.86
C TYR A 467 -19.24 5.25 -10.13
N GLY A 468 -20.57 5.44 -10.19
CA GLY A 468 -21.55 4.57 -9.53
C GLY A 468 -21.79 4.93 -8.06
N GLY A 469 -21.51 6.17 -7.67
CA GLY A 469 -21.63 6.66 -6.29
C GLY A 469 -21.02 8.05 -6.11
N GLU A 470 -21.05 8.87 -7.15
CA GLU A 470 -20.25 10.08 -7.31
C GLU A 470 -20.49 11.06 -6.17
N GLU A 471 -21.74 11.32 -5.83
CA GLU A 471 -22.11 12.25 -4.75
C GLU A 471 -21.57 11.77 -3.39
N LEU A 472 -21.92 10.55 -2.99
CA LEU A 472 -21.49 9.99 -1.71
C LEU A 472 -19.96 9.94 -1.62
N ARG A 473 -19.29 9.42 -2.65
CA ARG A 473 -17.84 9.27 -2.66
C ARG A 473 -17.13 10.63 -2.67
N ALA A 474 -17.68 11.66 -3.32
CA ALA A 474 -17.14 13.00 -3.23
C ALA A 474 -17.33 13.62 -1.84
N LEU A 475 -18.45 13.35 -1.17
CA LEU A 475 -18.68 13.77 0.21
C LEU A 475 -17.74 13.04 1.18
N GLN A 476 -17.45 11.76 0.96
CA GLN A 476 -16.53 10.98 1.78
C GLN A 476 -15.07 11.35 1.51
N ARG A 477 -14.69 11.70 0.27
CA ARG A 477 -13.29 11.94 -0.14
C ARG A 477 -12.90 13.43 -0.15
N LYS A 478 -13.36 14.18 0.85
CA LYS A 478 -13.01 15.60 1.04
C LYS A 478 -11.51 15.83 1.22
N ASP A 479 -11.03 16.93 0.64
CA ASP A 479 -9.62 17.37 0.67
C ASP A 479 -8.65 16.22 0.33
N GLY A 480 -8.98 15.43 -0.70
CA GLY A 480 -8.27 14.20 -1.02
C GLY A 480 -6.82 14.40 -1.49
N ARG A 481 -5.88 13.67 -0.89
CA ARG A 481 -4.47 13.63 -1.32
C ARG A 481 -4.16 12.22 -1.79
N PHE A 482 -4.05 12.08 -3.10
CA PHE A 482 -3.84 10.79 -3.75
C PHE A 482 -2.39 10.65 -4.17
N ILE A 483 -1.64 9.86 -3.39
CA ILE A 483 -0.18 9.87 -3.41
C ILE A 483 0.34 8.59 -4.07
N ASN A 484 1.00 8.76 -5.20
CA ASN A 484 1.46 7.66 -6.04
C ASN A 484 2.96 7.78 -6.34
N THR A 485 3.63 6.65 -6.59
CA THR A 485 5.04 6.65 -7.01
C THR A 485 5.15 6.57 -8.52
N GLY A 486 5.97 7.44 -9.12
CA GLY A 486 6.37 7.36 -10.52
C GLY A 486 7.81 6.88 -10.68
N MET A 487 8.14 6.29 -11.83
CA MET A 487 9.53 5.90 -12.13
C MET A 487 10.33 7.06 -12.72
N VAL A 488 9.75 7.78 -13.67
CA VAL A 488 10.39 8.84 -14.45
C VAL A 488 9.38 9.94 -14.73
N ALA A 489 9.79 11.20 -14.60
CA ALA A 489 9.04 12.37 -15.08
C ALA A 489 9.77 13.02 -16.24
N THR A 490 9.01 13.46 -17.23
CA THR A 490 9.49 14.41 -18.23
C THR A 490 9.46 15.84 -17.66
N VAL A 491 10.30 16.74 -18.18
CA VAL A 491 10.22 18.18 -17.84
C VAL A 491 8.89 18.84 -18.23
N PHE A 492 8.04 18.15 -18.99
CA PHE A 492 6.70 18.58 -19.35
C PHE A 492 5.62 18.11 -18.35
N GLY A 493 5.98 17.30 -17.36
CA GLY A 493 5.05 16.75 -16.34
C GLY A 493 4.34 15.47 -16.75
N GLY A 494 4.71 14.83 -17.87
CA GLY A 494 4.27 13.46 -18.18
C GLY A 494 5.08 12.44 -17.37
N ILE A 495 4.42 11.38 -16.89
CA ILE A 495 5.00 10.37 -15.99
C ILE A 495 4.99 9.00 -16.66
N ALA A 496 6.07 8.23 -16.48
CA ALA A 496 6.13 6.80 -16.75
C ALA A 496 6.32 6.03 -15.43
N SER A 497 5.58 4.94 -15.25
CA SER A 497 5.48 4.21 -13.97
C SER A 497 5.61 2.68 -14.09
N GLU A 498 5.50 2.15 -15.30
CA GLU A 498 5.28 0.72 -15.60
C GLU A 498 6.22 0.18 -16.69
N GLN A 499 6.70 1.02 -17.61
CA GLN A 499 7.60 0.62 -18.70
C GLN A 499 8.92 1.41 -18.73
N LEU A 500 9.97 0.75 -19.22
CA LEU A 500 11.22 1.39 -19.62
C LEU A 500 11.06 2.16 -20.94
N ASN A 501 12.04 3.01 -21.25
CA ASN A 501 12.05 3.84 -22.46
C ASN A 501 11.97 3.03 -23.77
N ASP A 502 12.38 1.77 -23.76
CA ASP A 502 12.36 0.84 -24.89
C ASP A 502 11.12 -0.07 -24.91
N GLY A 503 10.13 0.18 -24.03
CA GLY A 503 8.88 -0.55 -23.96
C GLY A 503 8.91 -1.80 -23.08
N GLN A 504 10.06 -2.18 -22.51
CA GLN A 504 10.11 -3.30 -21.58
C GLN A 504 9.26 -3.02 -20.33
N VAL A 505 8.38 -3.96 -20.00
CA VAL A 505 7.50 -3.90 -18.82
C VAL A 505 8.33 -4.14 -17.56
N VAL A 506 8.25 -3.19 -16.65
CA VAL A 506 8.88 -3.22 -15.32
C VAL A 506 7.91 -3.78 -14.29
N ALA A 507 6.68 -3.29 -14.32
CA ALA A 507 5.57 -3.67 -13.45
C ALA A 507 4.24 -3.35 -14.16
N GLY A 508 3.10 -3.52 -13.48
CA GLY A 508 1.80 -3.03 -13.97
C GLY A 508 1.53 -1.59 -13.52
N ILE A 509 0.52 -0.95 -14.11
CA ILE A 509 0.11 0.42 -13.74
C ILE A 509 -0.77 0.47 -12.48
N GLY A 510 -1.49 -0.62 -12.17
CA GLY A 510 -2.44 -0.67 -11.06
C GLY A 510 -3.59 0.34 -11.21
N GLY A 511 -4.09 0.89 -10.11
CA GLY A 511 -5.09 1.97 -10.10
C GLY A 511 -4.52 3.39 -10.16
N GLN A 512 -3.22 3.57 -10.37
CA GLN A 512 -2.58 4.90 -10.34
C GLN A 512 -3.32 5.93 -11.20
N TYR A 513 -3.67 5.56 -12.43
CA TYR A 513 -4.42 6.44 -13.33
C TYR A 513 -5.77 6.87 -12.73
N ASN A 514 -6.51 5.96 -12.10
CA ASN A 514 -7.83 6.25 -11.55
C ASN A 514 -7.76 7.27 -10.41
N PHE A 515 -6.78 7.13 -9.51
CA PHE A 515 -6.53 8.11 -8.44
C PHE A 515 -6.13 9.49 -8.98
N VAL A 516 -5.29 9.53 -10.02
CA VAL A 516 -4.97 10.78 -10.71
C VAL A 516 -6.25 11.40 -11.30
N SER A 517 -7.02 10.64 -12.05
CA SER A 517 -8.28 11.12 -12.66
C SER A 517 -9.28 11.60 -11.60
N MET A 518 -9.41 10.88 -10.49
CA MET A 518 -10.28 11.23 -9.37
C MET A 518 -9.84 12.54 -8.69
N ALA A 519 -8.53 12.78 -8.55
CA ALA A 519 -8.01 14.03 -8.03
C ALA A 519 -8.37 15.25 -8.89
N HIS A 520 -8.51 15.07 -10.21
CA HIS A 520 -8.95 16.14 -11.11
C HIS A 520 -10.46 16.35 -11.09
N ALA A 521 -11.23 15.28 -10.80
CA ALA A 521 -12.69 15.34 -10.71
C ALA A 521 -13.18 15.99 -9.39
N LEU A 522 -12.42 15.85 -8.30
CA LEU A 522 -12.72 16.47 -7.01
C LEU A 522 -12.12 17.89 -6.94
N PRO A 523 -12.91 18.92 -6.59
CA PRO A 523 -12.45 20.31 -6.63
C PRO A 523 -11.39 20.65 -5.57
N ASP A 524 -11.39 19.92 -4.45
CA ASP A 524 -10.52 20.11 -3.29
C ASP A 524 -9.38 19.08 -3.22
N ALA A 525 -9.28 18.17 -4.19
CA ALA A 525 -8.29 17.11 -4.21
C ALA A 525 -7.02 17.47 -5.01
N LYS A 526 -5.93 16.76 -4.69
CA LYS A 526 -4.65 16.84 -5.40
C LYS A 526 -4.09 15.46 -5.68
N SER A 527 -3.54 15.30 -6.88
CA SER A 527 -2.70 14.17 -7.25
C SER A 527 -1.24 14.51 -6.97
N ILE A 528 -0.56 13.65 -6.23
CA ILE A 528 0.85 13.81 -5.86
C ILE A 528 1.64 12.64 -6.40
N ILE A 529 2.55 12.89 -7.33
CA ILE A 529 3.45 11.88 -7.90
C ILE A 529 4.84 12.03 -7.30
N MET A 530 5.27 11.03 -6.54
CA MET A 530 6.60 10.96 -5.94
C MET A 530 7.60 10.32 -6.90
N ILE A 531 8.75 10.98 -7.11
CA ILE A 531 9.80 10.51 -7.99
C ILE A 531 11.14 10.75 -7.31
N LYS A 532 11.90 9.67 -7.08
CA LYS A 532 13.32 9.82 -6.74
C LYS A 532 14.01 10.53 -7.88
N SER A 533 14.73 11.61 -7.62
CA SER A 533 15.37 12.44 -8.65
C SER A 533 16.35 11.65 -9.54
N THR A 534 16.94 10.58 -9.00
CA THR A 534 17.96 9.77 -9.68
C THR A 534 17.78 8.27 -9.46
N ARG A 535 18.36 7.48 -10.37
CA ARG A 535 18.51 6.02 -10.26
C ARG A 535 19.93 5.59 -10.61
N GLY A 536 20.33 4.42 -10.14
CA GLY A 536 21.69 3.91 -10.35
C GLY A 536 22.72 4.64 -9.50
N GLN A 537 24.00 4.47 -9.83
CA GLN A 537 25.13 4.97 -9.04
C GLN A 537 26.41 5.02 -9.86
N GLY A 538 27.38 5.83 -9.43
CA GLY A 538 28.67 5.97 -10.12
C GLY A 538 28.47 6.28 -11.60
N ARG A 539 29.14 5.52 -12.49
CA ARG A 539 28.99 5.68 -13.95
C ARG A 539 27.61 5.32 -14.51
N LYS A 540 26.79 4.60 -13.75
CA LYS A 540 25.42 4.22 -14.13
C LYS A 540 24.35 5.14 -13.51
N LEU A 541 24.77 6.20 -12.82
CA LEU A 541 23.84 7.19 -12.28
C LEU A 541 23.11 7.89 -13.44
N LYS A 542 21.78 7.92 -13.36
CA LYS A 542 20.90 8.58 -14.34
C LYS A 542 19.85 9.41 -13.62
N SER A 543 19.46 10.51 -14.23
CA SER A 543 18.29 11.28 -13.80
C SER A 543 17.00 10.52 -14.09
N ASN A 544 16.04 10.61 -13.17
CA ASN A 544 14.64 10.24 -13.38
C ASN A 544 13.79 11.45 -13.81
N ILE A 545 14.35 12.67 -13.75
CA ILE A 545 13.81 13.82 -14.45
C ILE A 545 14.50 13.90 -15.82
N VAL A 546 13.74 13.69 -16.89
CA VAL A 546 14.26 13.60 -18.26
C VAL A 546 13.59 14.61 -19.17
N PHE A 547 14.20 14.94 -20.29
CA PHE A 547 13.55 15.82 -21.27
C PHE A 547 12.43 15.11 -22.02
N SER A 548 12.65 13.85 -22.42
CA SER A 548 11.70 13.01 -23.14
C SER A 548 11.81 11.55 -22.69
N TYR A 549 10.74 10.79 -22.83
CA TYR A 549 10.68 9.36 -22.53
C TYR A 549 9.77 8.63 -23.53
N GLY A 550 10.10 7.38 -23.86
CA GLY A 550 9.40 6.61 -24.90
C GLY A 550 8.02 6.10 -24.51
N THR A 551 7.69 6.10 -23.21
CA THR A 551 6.41 5.64 -22.67
C THR A 551 5.80 6.70 -21.74
N CYS A 552 4.50 6.60 -21.50
CA CYS A 552 3.76 7.56 -20.68
C CYS A 552 2.52 6.90 -20.08
N SER A 553 2.49 6.78 -18.75
CA SER A 553 1.35 6.27 -17.99
C SER A 553 0.38 7.39 -17.64
N ILE A 554 0.91 8.50 -17.12
CA ILE A 554 0.12 9.68 -16.75
C ILE A 554 0.45 10.79 -17.76
N PRO A 555 -0.48 11.13 -18.67
CA PRO A 555 -0.25 12.15 -19.66
C PRO A 555 -0.14 13.52 -19.00
N ARG A 556 0.65 14.42 -19.62
CA ARG A 556 0.88 15.79 -19.14
C ARG A 556 -0.39 16.63 -18.90
N HIS A 557 -1.53 16.22 -19.46
CA HIS A 557 -2.83 16.87 -19.26
C HIS A 557 -3.44 16.59 -17.88
N LEU A 558 -2.98 15.52 -17.22
CA LEU A 558 -3.37 15.13 -15.87
C LEU A 558 -2.28 15.44 -14.83
N ARG A 559 -1.23 16.20 -15.19
CA ARG A 559 -0.20 16.64 -14.26
C ARG A 559 -0.81 17.50 -13.14
N ASP A 560 -0.31 17.31 -11.93
CA ASP A 560 -0.74 18.07 -10.76
C ASP A 560 0.48 18.45 -9.91
N ILE A 561 0.87 17.62 -8.94
CA ILE A 561 2.07 17.85 -8.12
C ILE A 561 3.08 16.73 -8.37
N VAL A 562 4.35 17.11 -8.59
CA VAL A 562 5.49 16.18 -8.62
C VAL A 562 6.41 16.47 -7.44
N VAL A 563 6.72 15.47 -6.64
CA VAL A 563 7.61 15.61 -5.47
C VAL A 563 8.87 14.76 -5.66
N THR A 564 10.03 15.38 -5.45
CA THR A 564 11.31 14.68 -5.33
C THR A 564 11.86 14.88 -3.92
N GLU A 565 12.99 14.26 -3.61
CA GLU A 565 13.70 14.49 -2.34
C GLU A 565 14.23 15.92 -2.18
N TYR A 566 14.11 16.77 -3.20
CA TYR A 566 14.61 18.15 -3.20
C TYR A 566 13.51 19.22 -3.13
N GLY A 567 12.26 18.86 -3.41
CA GLY A 567 11.16 19.82 -3.36
C GLY A 567 9.87 19.37 -4.01
N ILE A 568 8.97 20.33 -4.15
CA ILE A 568 7.61 20.18 -4.66
C ILE A 568 7.49 21.01 -5.94
N ALA A 569 7.17 20.37 -7.06
CA ALA A 569 6.82 21.02 -8.31
C ALA A 569 5.29 20.99 -8.46
N ASP A 570 4.63 22.09 -8.11
CA ASP A 570 3.21 22.31 -8.38
C ASP A 570 3.04 22.78 -9.83
N VAL A 571 2.40 21.96 -10.68
CA VAL A 571 2.40 22.14 -12.14
C VAL A 571 1.00 22.07 -12.77
N ARG A 572 -0.06 21.92 -11.98
CA ARG A 572 -1.45 21.89 -12.46
C ARG A 572 -1.80 23.22 -13.14
N GLY A 573 -2.36 23.17 -14.34
CA GLY A 573 -2.84 24.35 -15.06
C GLY A 573 -1.78 25.37 -15.50
N LYS A 574 -0.51 25.23 -15.10
CA LYS A 574 0.57 26.16 -15.45
C LYS A 574 0.98 26.04 -16.94
N PRO A 575 1.39 27.14 -17.61
CA PRO A 575 1.99 27.10 -18.95
C PRO A 575 3.29 26.28 -19.00
N GLU A 576 3.64 25.70 -20.16
CA GLU A 576 4.80 24.81 -20.29
C GLU A 576 6.12 25.40 -19.78
N LYS A 577 6.41 26.68 -20.02
CA LYS A 577 7.64 27.32 -19.53
C LYS A 577 7.76 27.32 -18.00
N GLN A 578 6.63 27.47 -17.30
CA GLN A 578 6.59 27.44 -15.84
C GLN A 578 6.73 26.00 -15.36
N VAL A 579 6.04 25.05 -15.99
CA VAL A 579 6.16 23.63 -15.63
C VAL A 579 7.59 23.10 -15.79
N ILE A 580 8.27 23.47 -16.87
CA ILE A 580 9.67 23.10 -17.08
C ILE A 580 10.55 23.69 -15.99
N ALA A 581 10.34 24.97 -15.63
CA ALA A 581 11.07 25.62 -14.55
C ALA A 581 10.86 24.88 -13.21
N GLU A 582 9.61 24.63 -12.82
CA GLU A 582 9.26 23.96 -11.56
C GLU A 582 9.84 22.54 -11.48
N ILE A 583 9.75 21.76 -12.56
CA ILE A 583 10.27 20.38 -12.59
C ILE A 583 11.81 20.37 -12.56
N ILE A 584 12.48 21.30 -13.25
CA ILE A 584 13.95 21.42 -13.18
C ILE A 584 14.40 21.86 -11.78
N ASN A 585 13.66 22.75 -11.13
CA ASN A 585 13.96 23.22 -9.76
C ASN A 585 14.02 22.09 -8.73
N VAL A 586 13.26 21.00 -8.94
CA VAL A 586 13.25 19.82 -8.06
C VAL A 586 14.11 18.67 -8.58
N ALA A 587 14.86 18.85 -9.67
CA ALA A 587 15.81 17.85 -10.16
C ALA A 587 17.12 17.88 -9.35
N ASP A 588 17.86 16.78 -9.42
CA ASP A 588 19.22 16.69 -8.86
C ASP A 588 20.17 17.65 -9.61
N SER A 589 20.94 18.44 -8.86
CA SER A 589 21.79 19.50 -9.44
C SER A 589 22.84 18.99 -10.41
N ARG A 590 23.22 17.71 -10.34
CA ARG A 590 24.15 17.09 -11.31
C ARG A 590 23.56 16.98 -12.71
N PHE A 591 22.25 17.15 -12.88
CA PHE A 591 21.54 17.04 -14.16
C PHE A 591 20.76 18.30 -14.55
N GLN A 592 20.59 19.26 -13.64
CA GLN A 592 19.83 20.50 -13.85
C GLN A 592 20.31 21.31 -15.07
N GLU A 593 21.62 21.55 -15.19
CA GLU A 593 22.17 22.35 -16.30
C GLU A 593 21.90 21.71 -17.67
N GLN A 594 22.05 20.38 -17.76
CA GLN A 594 21.78 19.63 -18.98
C GLN A 594 20.30 19.76 -19.39
N LEU A 595 19.38 19.59 -18.43
CA LEU A 595 17.93 19.71 -18.67
C LEU A 595 17.56 21.12 -19.11
N LEU A 596 18.12 22.14 -18.46
CA LEU A 596 17.89 23.54 -18.81
C LEU A 596 18.42 23.86 -20.22
N ALA A 597 19.63 23.40 -20.56
CA ALA A 597 20.20 23.59 -21.89
C ALA A 597 19.33 22.96 -22.98
N GLN A 598 18.77 21.77 -22.74
CA GLN A 598 17.83 21.12 -23.66
C GLN A 598 16.52 21.92 -23.80
N ALA A 599 15.97 22.44 -22.71
CA ALA A 599 14.77 23.28 -22.72
C ALA A 599 14.99 24.61 -23.48
N LYS A 600 16.14 25.26 -23.27
CA LYS A 600 16.52 26.49 -23.99
C LYS A 600 16.69 26.23 -25.48
N LYS A 601 17.39 25.14 -25.84
CA LYS A 601 17.61 24.74 -27.24
C LYS A 601 16.31 24.52 -28.02
N THR A 602 15.25 24.07 -27.35
CA THR A 602 13.93 23.81 -27.98
C THR A 602 12.99 25.02 -27.94
N GLY A 603 13.42 26.16 -27.37
CA GLY A 603 12.58 27.35 -27.24
C GLY A 603 11.40 27.20 -26.27
N LYS A 604 11.43 26.16 -25.41
CA LYS A 604 10.35 25.86 -24.46
C LYS A 604 10.46 26.64 -23.14
N ILE A 605 11.60 27.29 -22.90
CA ILE A 605 11.85 28.19 -21.77
C ILE A 605 12.66 29.41 -22.27
N PRO A 606 12.50 30.61 -21.66
CA PRO A 606 13.28 31.78 -22.05
C PRO A 606 14.81 31.54 -22.00
N ILE A 607 15.54 32.13 -22.96
CA ILE A 607 16.99 31.92 -23.10
C ILE A 607 17.77 32.49 -21.89
N ASP A 608 17.22 33.52 -21.27
CA ASP A 608 17.71 34.24 -20.10
C ASP A 608 17.22 33.64 -18.76
N TYR A 609 16.34 32.64 -18.80
CA TYR A 609 15.94 31.95 -17.56
C TYR A 609 17.14 31.28 -16.90
N GLU A 610 17.27 31.48 -15.61
CA GLU A 610 18.22 30.77 -14.76
C GLU A 610 17.47 30.06 -13.63
N ILE A 611 17.98 28.91 -13.22
CA ILE A 611 17.46 28.21 -12.04
C ILE A 611 17.67 29.13 -10.82
N PRO A 612 16.67 29.37 -9.96
CA PRO A 612 16.86 30.22 -8.78
C PRO A 612 17.87 29.61 -7.80
N GLU A 613 18.61 30.47 -7.09
CA GLU A 613 19.76 30.05 -6.26
C GLU A 613 19.39 28.99 -5.21
N GLU A 614 18.21 29.10 -4.59
CA GLU A 614 17.75 28.11 -3.61
C GLU A 614 17.59 26.67 -4.14
N TYR A 615 17.54 26.49 -5.47
CA TYR A 615 17.39 25.19 -6.14
C TYR A 615 18.69 24.67 -6.79
N ARG A 616 19.79 25.43 -6.78
CA ARG A 616 21.05 25.06 -7.46
C ARG A 616 21.92 24.05 -6.70
N HIS A 617 21.57 23.72 -5.46
CA HIS A 617 22.36 22.86 -4.56
C HIS A 617 21.57 21.63 -4.08
N ASN A 618 20.79 21.03 -4.98
CA ASN A 618 20.04 19.81 -4.78
C ASN A 618 20.97 18.59 -4.85
N THR A 619 21.64 18.28 -3.74
CA THR A 619 22.60 17.17 -3.65
C THR A 619 22.26 16.19 -2.52
N PRO A 620 22.56 14.88 -2.67
CA PRO A 620 22.37 13.91 -1.59
C PRO A 620 23.13 14.26 -0.30
N GLU A 621 24.28 14.90 -0.42
CA GLU A 621 25.12 15.32 0.71
C GLU A 621 24.43 16.39 1.56
N LYS A 622 23.76 17.37 0.92
CA LYS A 622 22.98 18.39 1.61
C LYS A 622 21.84 17.78 2.41
N LEU A 623 21.11 16.82 1.85
CA LEU A 623 20.00 16.15 2.53
C LEU A 623 20.49 15.32 3.74
N LYS A 624 21.63 14.63 3.59
CA LYS A 624 22.24 13.89 4.71
C LYS A 624 22.69 14.83 5.83
N ALA A 625 23.32 15.96 5.48
CA ALA A 625 23.73 16.95 6.46
C ALA A 625 22.53 17.57 7.20
N LEU A 626 21.42 17.81 6.49
CA LEU A 626 20.17 18.32 7.06
C LEU A 626 19.55 17.33 8.05
N LEU A 627 19.47 16.04 7.72
CA LEU A 627 18.83 15.04 8.57
C LEU A 627 19.73 14.48 9.70
N ALA A 628 21.05 14.56 9.57
CA ALA A 628 21.98 13.98 10.55
C ALA A 628 21.73 14.40 12.01
N PRO A 629 21.44 15.67 12.33
CA PRO A 629 21.14 16.09 13.71
C PRO A 629 19.87 15.43 14.28
N TYR A 630 18.84 15.22 13.46
CA TYR A 630 17.60 14.56 13.87
C TYR A 630 17.78 13.05 14.01
N GLN A 631 18.58 12.45 13.12
CA GLN A 631 18.94 11.04 13.22
C GLN A 631 19.75 10.73 14.49
N ALA A 632 20.62 11.65 14.91
CA ALA A 632 21.34 11.53 16.18
C ALA A 632 20.40 11.58 17.41
N GLN A 633 19.21 12.17 17.27
CA GLN A 633 18.17 12.22 18.30
C GLN A 633 17.21 11.02 18.24
N GLY A 634 17.39 10.11 17.28
CA GLY A 634 16.54 8.91 17.12
C GLY A 634 15.43 9.02 16.07
N TYR A 635 15.25 10.19 15.43
CA TYR A 635 14.29 10.35 14.34
C TYR A 635 14.79 9.74 13.02
N PHE A 636 13.89 9.44 12.11
CA PHE A 636 14.20 8.89 10.78
C PHE A 636 15.08 7.60 10.79
N PRO A 637 14.72 6.57 11.60
CA PRO A 637 15.47 5.31 11.65
C PRO A 637 15.35 4.54 10.32
N ARG A 638 16.13 3.47 10.12
CA ARG A 638 16.02 2.69 8.87
C ARG A 638 14.65 2.01 8.67
N PHE A 639 13.98 1.68 9.77
CA PHE A 639 12.68 1.02 9.80
C PHE A 639 11.81 1.74 10.84
N PRO A 640 11.11 2.82 10.46
CA PRO A 640 10.34 3.65 11.40
C PRO A 640 9.26 2.88 12.16
N PHE A 641 8.78 1.79 11.59
CA PHE A 641 7.66 0.99 12.11
C PHE A 641 8.09 -0.45 12.42
N GLY A 642 9.36 -0.63 12.80
CA GLY A 642 9.95 -1.94 13.11
C GLY A 642 10.23 -2.81 11.89
N THR A 643 10.81 -3.98 12.13
CA THR A 643 11.14 -4.99 11.11
C THR A 643 11.13 -6.38 11.72
N ASP A 644 10.83 -7.40 10.91
CA ASP A 644 10.96 -8.81 11.33
C ASP A 644 12.42 -9.28 11.30
N PHE A 645 13.37 -8.45 10.87
CA PHE A 645 14.81 -8.73 10.93
C PHE A 645 15.36 -8.56 12.35
N THR A 646 16.29 -9.44 12.75
CA THR A 646 17.11 -9.18 13.94
C THR A 646 18.06 -8.01 13.70
N GLU A 647 18.75 -7.53 14.74
CA GLU A 647 19.79 -6.50 14.59
C GLU A 647 20.91 -6.98 13.64
N ASP A 648 21.39 -8.22 13.84
CA ASP A 648 22.38 -8.84 12.95
C ASP A 648 21.89 -8.95 11.50
N ASP A 649 20.62 -9.34 11.29
CA ASP A 649 20.02 -9.44 9.96
C ASP A 649 20.00 -8.04 9.30
N THR A 650 19.61 -7.02 10.05
CA THR A 650 19.53 -5.62 9.58
C THR A 650 20.91 -5.07 9.19
N ASP A 651 21.92 -5.32 10.02
CA ASP A 651 23.30 -4.92 9.75
C ASP A 651 23.86 -5.62 8.52
N LEU A 652 23.66 -6.94 8.42
CA LEU A 652 24.11 -7.75 7.29
C LEU A 652 23.43 -7.33 5.99
N VAL A 653 22.11 -7.15 5.96
CA VAL A 653 21.38 -6.72 4.75
C VAL A 653 21.87 -5.35 4.31
N GLY A 654 21.99 -4.39 5.24
CA GLY A 654 22.47 -3.05 4.94
C GLY A 654 23.91 -3.05 4.42
N ALA A 655 24.79 -3.82 5.06
CA ALA A 655 26.20 -3.92 4.70
C ALA A 655 26.40 -4.63 3.35
N LEU A 656 25.80 -5.80 3.16
CA LEU A 656 25.95 -6.59 1.93
C LEU A 656 25.33 -5.89 0.74
N THR A 657 24.15 -5.26 0.89
CA THR A 657 23.51 -4.50 -0.19
C THR A 657 24.34 -3.27 -0.57
N GLY A 658 24.84 -2.53 0.43
CA GLY A 658 25.74 -1.40 0.21
C GLY A 658 27.05 -1.82 -0.44
N PHE A 659 27.59 -2.97 -0.06
CA PHE A 659 28.81 -3.53 -0.59
C PHE A 659 28.65 -4.03 -2.04
N GLN A 660 27.57 -4.75 -2.35
CA GLN A 660 27.23 -5.14 -3.73
C GLN A 660 27.10 -3.91 -4.64
N LYS A 661 26.45 -2.86 -4.13
CA LYS A 661 26.37 -1.56 -4.80
C LYS A 661 27.77 -0.96 -5.03
N PHE A 662 28.59 -0.84 -4.01
CA PHE A 662 29.96 -0.32 -4.14
C PHE A 662 30.80 -1.12 -5.16
N ALA A 663 30.76 -2.45 -5.08
CA ALA A 663 31.47 -3.38 -5.96
C ALA A 663 31.10 -3.18 -7.43
N ALA A 664 29.80 -3.05 -7.73
CA ALA A 664 29.31 -2.82 -9.09
C ALA A 664 29.68 -1.44 -9.64
N GLY A 665 29.82 -0.42 -8.78
CA GLY A 665 30.19 0.94 -9.17
C GLY A 665 31.69 1.16 -9.36
N TYR A 666 32.53 0.47 -8.57
CA TYR A 666 33.97 0.72 -8.48
C TYR A 666 34.79 -0.57 -8.42
N PRO A 667 34.81 -1.39 -9.49
CA PRO A 667 35.39 -2.74 -9.45
C PRO A 667 36.89 -2.75 -9.12
N GLY A 668 37.67 -1.77 -9.61
CA GLY A 668 39.10 -1.67 -9.31
C GLY A 668 39.40 -1.30 -7.85
N LYS A 669 38.62 -0.37 -7.27
CA LYS A 669 38.75 -0.01 -5.85
C LYS A 669 38.33 -1.18 -4.95
N MET A 670 37.33 -1.95 -5.36
CA MET A 670 36.89 -3.15 -4.67
C MET A 670 37.97 -4.23 -4.63
N ALA A 671 38.62 -4.53 -5.76
CA ALA A 671 39.69 -5.54 -5.80
C ALA A 671 40.84 -5.18 -4.83
N MET A 672 41.24 -3.90 -4.81
CA MET A 672 42.27 -3.42 -3.89
C MET A 672 41.81 -3.45 -2.43
N ALA A 673 40.59 -3.01 -2.13
CA ALA A 673 40.04 -3.05 -0.78
C ALA A 673 39.93 -4.47 -0.23
N LEU A 674 39.51 -5.43 -1.07
CA LEU A 674 39.45 -6.84 -0.70
C LEU A 674 40.84 -7.41 -0.43
N LEU A 675 41.82 -7.12 -1.29
CA LEU A 675 43.21 -7.55 -1.10
C LEU A 675 43.78 -7.03 0.22
N LEU A 676 43.57 -5.75 0.54
CA LEU A 676 43.97 -5.16 1.81
C LEU A 676 43.26 -5.82 3.00
N GLU A 677 41.97 -6.14 2.88
CA GLU A 677 41.21 -6.77 3.97
C GLU A 677 41.68 -8.21 4.23
N LEU A 678 42.22 -8.93 3.24
CA LEU A 678 42.78 -10.28 3.45
C LEU A 678 43.84 -10.31 4.56
N PHE A 679 44.63 -9.24 4.70
CA PHE A 679 45.70 -9.13 5.70
C PHE A 679 45.28 -8.50 7.03
N ARG A 680 44.07 -7.93 7.12
CA ARG A 680 43.58 -7.27 8.35
C ARG A 680 43.03 -8.28 9.37
N PRO A 681 43.21 -8.05 10.69
CA PRO A 681 42.55 -8.85 11.70
C PRO A 681 41.03 -8.64 11.66
N ILE A 682 40.28 -9.67 12.09
CA ILE A 682 38.82 -9.61 12.18
C ILE A 682 38.44 -8.89 13.47
N PRO A 683 37.67 -7.79 13.43
CA PRO A 683 37.20 -7.12 14.64
C PRO A 683 36.37 -8.05 15.53
N GLN A 684 36.51 -7.92 16.86
CA GLN A 684 35.74 -8.75 17.79
C GLN A 684 34.23 -8.54 17.62
N THR A 685 33.81 -7.30 17.40
CA THR A 685 32.42 -6.89 17.13
C THR A 685 31.82 -7.50 15.85
N ALA A 686 32.63 -8.06 14.94
CA ALA A 686 32.15 -8.76 13.74
C ALA A 686 31.80 -10.25 14.00
N HIS A 687 32.14 -10.80 15.17
CA HIS A 687 32.04 -12.23 15.42
C HIS A 687 30.58 -12.72 15.44
N HIS A 688 29.64 -11.91 15.93
CA HIS A 688 28.21 -12.24 15.93
C HIS A 688 27.67 -12.33 14.49
N HIS A 689 27.97 -11.36 13.62
CA HIS A 689 27.61 -11.39 12.19
C HIS A 689 28.25 -12.57 11.45
N LEU A 690 29.51 -12.89 11.77
CA LEU A 690 30.19 -14.05 11.18
C LEU A 690 29.61 -15.38 11.67
N GLN A 691 29.18 -15.46 12.93
CA GLN A 691 28.49 -16.64 13.45
C GLN A 691 27.13 -16.81 12.77
N ARG A 692 26.36 -15.71 12.63
CA ARG A 692 25.08 -15.67 11.91
C ARG A 692 25.21 -16.12 10.45
N MET A 693 26.36 -15.87 9.81
CA MET A 693 26.66 -16.29 8.43
C MET A 693 27.36 -17.65 8.31
N GLU A 694 27.57 -18.37 9.43
CA GLU A 694 28.34 -19.63 9.51
C GLU A 694 29.81 -19.49 9.02
N LEU A 695 30.43 -18.34 9.26
CA LEU A 695 31.77 -17.98 8.80
C LEU A 695 32.79 -17.76 9.94
N SER A 696 32.44 -18.05 11.20
CA SER A 696 33.39 -17.93 12.32
C SER A 696 34.58 -18.89 12.19
N LYS A 697 34.34 -20.13 11.72
CA LYS A 697 35.37 -21.16 11.50
C LYS A 697 35.33 -21.66 10.04
N PRO A 698 35.86 -20.90 9.07
CA PRO A 698 35.77 -21.25 7.65
C PRO A 698 36.62 -22.51 7.34
N SER A 699 35.97 -23.49 6.72
CA SER A 699 36.53 -24.80 6.39
C SER A 699 37.26 -24.83 5.05
N SER A 700 36.97 -23.87 4.15
CA SER A 700 37.52 -23.81 2.80
C SER A 700 38.12 -22.45 2.46
N ILE A 701 38.94 -22.38 1.39
CA ILE A 701 39.48 -21.12 0.85
C ILE A 701 38.34 -20.16 0.47
N LYS A 702 37.27 -20.70 -0.12
CA LYS A 702 36.06 -19.95 -0.49
C LYS A 702 35.38 -19.33 0.73
N GLU A 703 35.22 -20.07 1.82
CA GLU A 703 34.65 -19.53 3.06
C GLU A 703 35.56 -18.51 3.73
N ARG A 704 36.88 -18.68 3.67
CA ARG A 704 37.84 -17.67 4.15
C ARG A 704 37.68 -16.36 3.38
N LEU A 705 37.44 -16.43 2.07
CA LEU A 705 37.15 -15.27 1.24
C LEU A 705 35.80 -14.63 1.59
N PHE A 706 34.73 -15.43 1.73
CA PHE A 706 33.41 -14.93 2.15
C PHE A 706 33.45 -14.21 3.50
N ARG A 707 34.18 -14.76 4.48
CA ARG A 707 34.40 -14.12 5.78
C ARG A 707 34.99 -12.72 5.62
N LYS A 708 35.99 -12.58 4.74
CA LYS A 708 36.63 -11.28 4.47
C LYS A 708 35.71 -10.34 3.72
N ILE A 709 34.88 -10.84 2.80
CA ILE A 709 33.85 -10.05 2.12
C ILE A 709 32.82 -9.50 3.12
N VAL A 710 32.32 -10.33 4.04
CA VAL A 710 31.36 -9.90 5.08
C VAL A 710 31.97 -8.82 5.98
N VAL A 711 33.20 -9.02 6.48
CA VAL A 711 33.88 -8.03 7.31
C VAL A 711 34.14 -6.73 6.53
N LEU A 712 34.55 -6.82 5.26
CA LEU A 712 34.74 -5.64 4.41
C LEU A 712 33.42 -4.89 4.18
N ALA A 713 32.32 -5.62 3.98
CA ALA A 713 30.99 -5.04 3.82
C ALA A 713 30.57 -4.26 5.09
N LEU A 714 30.73 -4.87 6.27
CA LEU A 714 30.45 -4.22 7.57
C LEU A 714 31.34 -2.98 7.78
N ARG A 715 32.61 -3.06 7.40
CA ARG A 715 33.53 -1.92 7.47
C ARG A 715 33.08 -0.79 6.54
N HIS A 716 32.65 -1.13 5.33
CA HIS A 716 32.18 -0.16 4.34
C HIS A 716 30.86 0.51 4.76
N SER A 717 29.99 -0.19 5.47
CA SER A 717 28.76 0.41 6.03
C SER A 717 29.02 1.29 7.26
N GLY A 718 30.28 1.42 7.70
CA GLY A 718 30.65 2.18 8.90
C GLY A 718 30.19 1.51 10.19
N TYR A 719 29.85 0.21 10.17
CA TYR A 719 29.36 -0.52 11.34
C TYR A 719 30.34 -0.43 12.52
N PHE A 720 31.63 -0.62 12.25
CA PHE A 720 32.68 -0.54 13.28
C PHE A 720 32.96 0.90 13.78
N ASN A 721 32.44 1.93 13.11
CA ASN A 721 32.55 3.31 13.59
C ASN A 721 31.34 3.69 14.46
N LYS A 722 30.21 2.99 14.35
CA LYS A 722 29.04 3.16 15.22
C LYS A 722 29.26 2.60 16.63
N SER A 723 29.97 1.48 16.73
CA SER A 723 30.25 0.83 18.03
C SER A 723 31.15 1.69 18.93
N VAL A 724 32.07 2.47 18.35
CA VAL A 724 32.94 3.39 19.12
C VAL A 724 32.13 4.54 19.73
N PHE A 725 31.14 5.07 19.01
CA PHE A 725 30.24 6.11 19.54
C PHE A 725 29.26 5.58 20.61
N GLN A 726 28.80 4.34 20.51
CA GLN A 726 27.99 3.71 21.56
C GLN A 726 28.82 3.37 22.81
N GLU A 727 30.07 2.90 22.65
CA GLU A 727 31.00 2.72 23.78
C GLU A 727 31.39 4.06 24.42
N GLU A 728 31.63 5.13 23.65
CA GLU A 728 31.88 6.47 24.19
C GLU A 728 30.65 7.06 24.91
N LEU A 729 29.42 6.81 24.42
CA LEU A 729 28.20 7.20 25.14
C LEU A 729 28.02 6.39 26.44
N PHE A 730 28.32 5.08 26.42
CA PHE A 730 28.23 4.21 27.60
C PHE A 730 29.30 4.58 28.65
N LEU A 731 30.51 4.90 28.20
CA LEU A 731 31.61 5.41 29.04
C LEU A 731 31.29 6.81 29.58
N SER A 732 30.66 7.70 28.79
CA SER A 732 30.24 9.03 29.26
C SER A 732 29.12 8.98 30.32
N LYS A 733 28.21 7.99 30.25
CA LYS A 733 27.20 7.73 31.28
C LYS A 733 27.82 7.21 32.59
N ASN A 734 28.79 6.29 32.50
CA ASN A 734 29.47 5.73 33.69
C ASN A 734 30.46 6.72 34.34
N ILE A 735 31.04 7.65 33.59
CA ILE A 735 31.90 8.71 34.14
C ILE A 735 31.06 9.74 34.92
N ASN A 736 29.83 10.04 34.48
CA ASN A 736 28.93 10.94 35.21
C ASN A 736 28.35 10.33 36.50
N GLU A 737 28.17 9.01 36.58
CA GLU A 737 27.74 8.36 37.84
C GLU A 737 28.86 8.20 38.87
N THR A 738 30.13 8.21 38.44
CA THR A 738 31.29 8.12 39.35
C THR A 738 31.67 9.48 39.95
N ILE A 739 31.30 10.60 39.31
CA ILE A 739 31.59 11.96 39.79
C ILE A 739 30.53 12.49 40.79
N ILE A 740 29.41 11.77 40.98
CA ILE A 740 28.35 12.15 41.93
C ILE A 740 28.46 11.41 43.28
N ASN A 741 29.43 10.48 43.44
CA ASN A 741 29.64 9.73 44.70
C ASN A 741 31.05 9.88 45.32
N HIS A 742 31.75 10.99 45.05
CA HIS A 742 32.93 11.40 45.81
C HIS A 742 32.95 12.89 46.15
#